data_AF-A0A925D8H8-F1
#
_entry.id   AF-A0A925D8H8-F1
#
_cell.length_a   1.000
_cell.length_b   1.000
_cell.length_c   1.000
_cell.angle_alpha   90.00
_cell.angle_beta   90.00
_cell.angle_gamma   90.00
#
_symmetry.space_group_name_H-M   'P 1'
#
loop_
_entity.id
_entity.type
_entity.pdbx_description
1 polymer ?
#
loop_
_entity_poly.entity_id
_entity_poly.type
_entity_poly.pdbx_seq_one_letter_code
_entity_poly.pdbx_strand_id
1 'polypeptide(L)'
;DLLKQELAKKLGNSTVADVQKEFQAAAGELFKFEKEKTDLGTSTDPDKDAKLAKATEEAEKAKQKVDALAKTLEPVRKTLFAINSHRDRLASIRKLSGKLTDHPENTEARAELRGILDEDALNKEGQFGQTLTPQEHRFAGMLKDVEVPGSLRKAGPALRYLGQKLDKPFLYDWLNDPTSFRPTTRMPKFFNLYDHLQDPEDEESLHIAQKMEPIEIRGIMAYLAHNQQKFEPIQPPKDIDGGTAAEKLTRGKLQFETRGCLACHTHGDFPEVSKYRKPEDIVQGPDLSNIHLKFAADRNPQGRTWLYSWIKEPTRYHARTVMPNLFLNKDVQPKTDPMEPDRFFDPAADIVEYLLATPVPAEGTAKAIENLTWKPVPEGTKKLTDIPGGIDDLNDLVLEHLKETFPAQADEFLKDGIPAVYEADLKGAEKELVVRGSADLLQQKLRYIGRKTISKYGCYGCHDIPGFEDAKPIGTGLADWGRKDPSKLAFEHITEYLEHHGSHTPHGSHGKEVDTHVDKAAPAKSSEAAETEEYFHHQLEAGNRIGFINQKLQEPRSYDFKKTHNKRFNERLRMPQFPFTAEQRESVITFVLGLVAEPPRDKYLYKPSARDAALIAGKKVLEKYNCGGCHVLEAEKWKISYPPGEFGVQATNSTYPFLLQHYSPTELAAQATPDNRNELRSTVSGMPAFAKADGQPIVIDESDGTAVENGSPYDPSAIKYALDLYKPTLVDGGSYITGQNAVMVARRTIDEKVPATGGVLARYLIPRVTKVEQQSNPNASGAEAFGWVPPPLVGEGTKVQPGWLHDFLLDPYPIRPAVFLRMPKFNMTSREATDLVNYFAAHDNAQYPYELTPTRQDSELSRKEQEYRVLNPPTDPEAAGRSVRFDSAMRVVTNNNFCVKCHQVADFVPQGSPRALAPNLADVYRRLRPEYTREWIANPKMILPYTSMPVNIPYDAAAPHHGGISQDLFRGSAEEQLEGIVDLLTNFDRYAKSNTEISKQVLPPPAAVPAEPKSVETKEEK
;
A
#
# COMPACT_ATOMS: atom_id res chain seq x y z
N ASP A 1 -38.95 -16.46 27.59
CA ASP A 1 -40.37 -16.33 27.96
C ASP A 1 -41.36 -16.67 26.85
N LEU A 2 -41.12 -16.25 25.60
CA LEU A 2 -41.97 -16.62 24.46
C LEU A 2 -42.20 -18.14 24.32
N LEU A 3 -41.15 -18.96 24.47
CA LEU A 3 -41.27 -20.43 24.50
C LEU A 3 -42.20 -20.90 25.62
N LYS A 4 -42.11 -20.30 26.82
CA LYS A 4 -42.96 -20.66 27.95
C LYS A 4 -44.43 -20.30 27.71
N GLN A 5 -44.69 -19.15 27.08
CA GLN A 5 -46.03 -18.71 26.73
C GLN A 5 -46.67 -19.58 25.63
N GLU A 6 -45.92 -19.94 24.59
CA GLU A 6 -46.43 -20.81 23.52
C GLU A 6 -46.63 -22.25 24.02
N LEU A 7 -45.70 -22.77 24.84
CA LEU A 7 -45.87 -24.05 25.52
C LEU A 7 -47.12 -24.06 26.41
N ALA A 8 -47.34 -23.01 27.21
CA ALA A 8 -48.53 -22.89 28.06
C ALA A 8 -49.83 -22.82 27.24
N LYS A 9 -49.81 -22.14 26.09
CA LYS A 9 -50.98 -21.99 25.21
C LYS A 9 -51.34 -23.28 24.47
N LYS A 10 -50.34 -24.07 24.08
CA LYS A 10 -50.53 -25.25 23.20
C LYS A 10 -50.62 -26.57 23.95
N LEU A 11 -49.92 -26.69 25.06
CA LEU A 11 -49.93 -27.90 25.87
C LEU A 11 -50.96 -27.83 27.00
N GLY A 12 -51.51 -26.65 27.30
CA GLY A 12 -52.46 -26.46 28.40
C GLY A 12 -51.84 -26.87 29.73
N ASN A 13 -52.41 -27.90 30.37
CA ASN A 13 -51.90 -28.47 31.62
C ASN A 13 -50.87 -29.59 31.42
N SER A 14 -50.65 -30.04 30.18
CA SER A 14 -49.68 -31.09 29.87
C SER A 14 -48.28 -30.50 29.72
N THR A 15 -47.25 -31.24 30.14
CA THR A 15 -45.86 -30.89 29.86
C THR A 15 -45.41 -31.44 28.50
N VAL A 16 -44.28 -30.93 27.99
CA VAL A 16 -43.64 -31.52 26.79
C VAL A 16 -43.32 -33.00 27.01
N ALA A 17 -42.92 -33.36 28.24
CA ALA A 17 -42.64 -34.74 28.61
C ALA A 17 -43.90 -35.61 28.59
N ASP A 18 -45.06 -35.07 28.97
CA ASP A 18 -46.34 -35.79 28.92
C ASP A 18 -46.76 -36.06 27.48
N VAL A 19 -46.70 -35.05 26.60
CA VAL A 19 -47.03 -35.20 25.17
C VAL A 19 -46.04 -36.13 24.47
N GLN A 20 -44.75 -36.10 24.85
CA GLN A 20 -43.74 -37.02 24.32
C GLN A 20 -43.98 -38.46 24.78
N LYS A 21 -44.39 -38.66 26.03
CA LYS A 21 -44.75 -39.97 26.57
C LYS A 21 -46.01 -40.52 25.90
N GLU A 22 -47.02 -39.68 25.69
CA GLU A 22 -48.24 -40.04 24.95
C GLU A 22 -47.95 -40.34 23.48
N PHE A 23 -47.06 -39.59 22.85
CA PHE A 23 -46.60 -39.85 21.48
C PHE A 23 -45.90 -41.20 21.37
N GLN A 24 -44.98 -41.49 22.30
CA GLN A 24 -44.29 -42.79 22.35
C GLN A 24 -45.26 -43.96 22.59
N ALA A 25 -46.23 -43.78 23.48
CA ALA A 25 -47.26 -44.79 23.73
C ALA A 25 -48.15 -45.01 22.49
N ALA A 26 -48.63 -43.94 21.86
CA ALA A 26 -49.47 -44.02 20.65
C ALA A 26 -48.70 -44.61 19.45
N ALA A 27 -47.42 -44.28 19.30
CA ALA A 27 -46.56 -44.87 18.28
C ALA A 27 -46.29 -46.35 18.55
N GLY A 28 -46.14 -46.75 19.82
CA GLY A 28 -46.04 -48.15 20.21
C GLY A 28 -47.32 -48.96 19.94
N GLU A 29 -48.49 -48.38 20.21
CA GLU A 29 -49.79 -48.96 19.87
C GLU A 29 -49.95 -49.10 18.35
N LEU A 30 -49.63 -48.05 17.59
CA LEU A 30 -49.64 -48.09 16.12
C LEU A 30 -48.75 -49.21 15.59
N PHE A 31 -47.52 -49.32 16.10
CA PHE A 31 -46.61 -50.39 15.70
C PHE A 31 -47.15 -51.78 16.06
N LYS A 32 -47.75 -51.93 17.25
CA LYS A 32 -48.38 -53.18 17.68
C LYS A 32 -49.53 -53.58 16.74
N PHE A 33 -50.43 -52.66 16.41
CA PHE A 33 -51.59 -52.94 15.56
C PHE A 33 -51.21 -53.15 14.10
N GLU A 34 -50.24 -52.41 13.56
CA GLU A 34 -49.70 -52.67 12.21
C GLU A 34 -48.99 -54.03 12.14
N LYS A 35 -48.30 -54.44 13.21
CA LYS A 35 -47.72 -55.79 13.31
C LYS A 35 -48.80 -56.86 13.39
N GLU A 36 -49.81 -56.68 14.23
CA GLU A 36 -50.95 -57.62 14.36
C GLU A 36 -51.73 -57.75 13.05
N LYS A 37 -51.92 -56.64 12.33
CA LYS A 37 -52.48 -56.61 10.97
C LYS A 37 -51.61 -57.38 9.97
N THR A 38 -50.29 -57.23 10.06
CA THR A 38 -49.34 -57.97 9.21
C THR A 38 -49.36 -59.47 9.51
N ASP A 39 -49.36 -59.85 10.80
CA ASP A 39 -49.39 -61.24 11.25
C ASP A 39 -50.72 -61.92 10.87
N LEU A 40 -51.85 -61.23 11.01
CA LEU A 40 -53.18 -61.73 10.62
C LEU A 40 -53.35 -61.85 9.09
N GLY A 41 -52.66 -61.04 8.30
CA GLY A 41 -52.68 -61.07 6.83
C GLY A 41 -52.07 -62.33 6.19
N THR A 42 -51.50 -63.24 6.99
CA THR A 42 -50.87 -64.49 6.53
C THR A 42 -51.74 -65.75 6.76
N SER A 43 -52.96 -65.60 7.26
CA SER A 43 -53.82 -66.74 7.64
C SER A 43 -55.06 -66.88 6.75
N THR A 44 -55.39 -68.10 6.32
CA THR A 44 -56.56 -68.42 5.47
C THR A 44 -57.84 -68.78 6.24
N ASP A 45 -58.02 -68.20 7.44
CA ASP A 45 -59.10 -68.56 8.38
C ASP A 45 -60.22 -67.48 8.39
N PRO A 46 -61.47 -67.81 8.04
CA PRO A 46 -62.56 -66.84 7.89
C PRO A 46 -62.97 -66.12 9.19
N ASP A 47 -62.70 -66.67 10.38
CA ASP A 47 -62.95 -65.97 11.66
C ASP A 47 -61.93 -64.84 11.94
N LYS A 48 -60.88 -64.72 11.12
CA LYS A 48 -59.82 -63.71 11.26
C LYS A 48 -60.07 -62.43 10.47
N ASP A 49 -60.96 -62.42 9.48
CA ASP A 49 -61.28 -61.21 8.72
C ASP A 49 -61.86 -60.10 9.62
N ALA A 50 -62.70 -60.47 10.58
CA ALA A 50 -63.22 -59.54 11.59
C ALA A 50 -62.11 -58.98 12.51
N LYS A 51 -61.09 -59.78 12.81
CA LYS A 51 -59.94 -59.36 13.64
C LYS A 51 -58.98 -58.47 12.86
N LEU A 52 -58.74 -58.77 11.58
CA LEU A 52 -57.93 -57.95 10.69
C LEU A 52 -58.59 -56.58 10.44
N ALA A 53 -59.90 -56.56 10.23
CA ALA A 53 -60.67 -55.31 10.12
C ALA A 53 -60.54 -54.47 11.40
N LYS A 54 -60.68 -55.10 12.57
CA LYS A 54 -60.52 -54.43 13.86
C LYS A 54 -59.09 -53.90 14.07
N ALA A 55 -58.06 -54.71 13.80
CA ALA A 55 -56.66 -54.29 13.92
C ALA A 55 -56.31 -53.15 12.95
N THR A 56 -56.89 -53.15 11.75
CA THR A 56 -56.74 -52.06 10.77
C THR A 56 -57.41 -50.78 11.25
N GLU A 57 -58.61 -50.87 11.82
CA GLU A 57 -59.29 -49.71 12.41
C GLU A 57 -58.53 -49.16 13.62
N GLU A 58 -58.01 -50.02 14.50
CA GLU A 58 -57.22 -49.61 15.66
C GLU A 58 -55.85 -49.02 15.26
N ALA A 59 -55.20 -49.56 14.22
CA ALA A 59 -54.00 -48.97 13.64
C ALA A 59 -54.27 -47.58 13.06
N GLU A 60 -55.36 -47.39 12.31
CA GLU A 60 -55.70 -46.08 11.74
C GLU A 60 -56.03 -45.06 12.85
N LYS A 61 -56.73 -45.47 13.91
CA LYS A 61 -56.96 -44.62 15.10
C LYS A 61 -55.66 -44.26 15.81
N ALA A 62 -54.75 -45.22 15.99
CA ALA A 62 -53.45 -44.96 16.60
C ALA A 62 -52.60 -44.03 15.74
N LYS A 63 -52.64 -44.17 14.41
CA LYS A 63 -51.98 -43.28 13.45
C LYS A 63 -52.54 -41.86 13.51
N GLN A 64 -53.86 -41.70 13.50
CA GLN A 64 -54.49 -40.38 13.66
C GLN A 64 -54.09 -39.72 14.99
N LYS A 65 -53.94 -40.50 16.06
CA LYS A 65 -53.47 -40.01 17.35
C LYS A 65 -51.99 -39.58 17.31
N VAL A 66 -51.12 -40.36 16.67
CA VAL A 66 -49.72 -39.99 16.42
C VAL A 66 -49.61 -38.70 15.60
N ASP A 67 -50.38 -38.58 14.51
CA ASP A 67 -50.39 -37.40 13.65
C ASP A 67 -50.92 -36.17 14.39
N ALA A 68 -51.96 -36.32 15.21
CA ALA A 68 -52.48 -35.24 16.05
C ALA A 68 -51.45 -34.76 17.10
N LEU A 69 -50.74 -35.68 17.75
CA LEU A 69 -49.69 -35.37 18.71
C LEU A 69 -48.47 -34.73 18.04
N ALA A 70 -48.06 -35.21 16.85
CA ALA A 70 -47.00 -34.60 16.05
C ALA A 70 -47.35 -33.16 15.64
N LYS A 71 -48.60 -32.94 15.19
CA LYS A 71 -49.12 -31.62 14.84
C LYS A 71 -49.16 -30.65 16.04
N THR A 72 -49.28 -31.18 17.25
CA THR A 72 -49.22 -30.39 18.50
C THR A 72 -47.80 -29.91 18.81
N LEU A 73 -46.76 -30.67 18.42
CA LEU A 73 -45.35 -30.32 18.66
C LEU A 73 -44.72 -29.48 17.54
N GLU A 74 -45.29 -29.47 16.34
CA GLU A 74 -44.77 -28.71 15.19
C GLU A 74 -44.60 -27.19 15.46
N PRO A 75 -45.55 -26.48 16.11
CA PRO A 75 -45.35 -25.08 16.49
C PRO A 75 -44.22 -24.87 17.50
N VAL A 76 -44.03 -25.83 18.43
CA VAL A 76 -42.93 -25.80 19.40
C VAL A 76 -41.59 -25.93 18.69
N ARG A 77 -41.50 -26.82 17.69
CA ARG A 77 -40.31 -26.99 16.85
C ARG A 77 -39.97 -25.72 16.05
N LYS A 78 -40.97 -25.06 15.46
CA LYS A 78 -40.79 -23.78 14.76
C LYS A 78 -40.31 -22.68 15.71
N THR A 79 -40.85 -22.62 16.92
CA THR A 79 -40.44 -21.66 17.95
C THR A 79 -39.01 -21.92 18.41
N LEU A 80 -38.62 -23.19 18.59
CA LEU A 80 -37.26 -23.57 18.96
C LEU A 80 -36.24 -23.21 17.87
N PHE A 81 -36.59 -23.44 16.60
CA PHE A 81 -35.78 -23.04 15.45
C PHE A 81 -35.57 -21.52 15.43
N ALA A 82 -36.62 -20.73 15.64
CA ALA A 82 -36.52 -19.28 15.73
C ALA A 82 -35.61 -18.83 16.89
N ILE A 83 -35.72 -19.44 18.07
CA ILE A 83 -34.87 -19.14 19.23
C ILE A 83 -33.39 -19.43 18.92
N ASN A 84 -33.10 -20.56 18.28
CA ASN A 84 -31.74 -20.89 17.87
C ASN A 84 -31.20 -19.89 16.86
N SER A 85 -32.00 -19.50 15.86
CA SER A 85 -31.63 -18.47 14.89
C SER A 85 -31.33 -17.13 15.56
N HIS A 86 -32.12 -16.71 16.56
CA HIS A 86 -31.86 -15.49 17.33
C HIS A 86 -30.57 -15.59 18.15
N ARG A 87 -30.34 -16.73 18.81
CA ARG A 87 -29.12 -16.96 19.60
C ARG A 87 -27.87 -16.89 18.71
N ASP A 88 -27.92 -17.51 17.54
CA ASP A 88 -26.80 -17.55 16.61
C ASP A 88 -26.54 -16.15 16.03
N ARG A 89 -27.60 -15.39 15.70
CA ARG A 89 -27.48 -13.97 15.30
C ARG A 89 -26.83 -13.10 16.38
N LEU A 90 -27.26 -13.22 17.65
CA LEU A 90 -26.64 -12.51 18.78
C LEU A 90 -25.18 -12.93 19.03
N ALA A 91 -24.86 -14.21 18.82
CA ALA A 91 -23.48 -14.69 18.91
C ALA A 91 -22.60 -14.09 17.80
N SER A 92 -23.10 -14.00 16.57
CA SER A 92 -22.43 -13.31 15.46
C SER A 92 -22.23 -11.83 15.76
N ILE A 93 -23.26 -11.14 16.26
CA ILE A 93 -23.14 -9.74 16.67
C ILE A 93 -22.04 -9.58 17.73
N ARG A 94 -22.02 -10.39 18.79
CA ARG A 94 -20.97 -10.31 19.82
C ARG A 94 -19.58 -10.58 19.25
N LYS A 95 -19.44 -11.60 18.40
CA LYS A 95 -18.16 -11.96 17.76
C LYS A 95 -17.66 -10.81 16.88
N LEU A 96 -18.53 -10.24 16.05
CA LEU A 96 -18.18 -9.17 15.14
C LEU A 96 -17.93 -7.85 15.88
N SER A 97 -18.74 -7.52 16.88
CA SER A 97 -18.50 -6.38 17.76
C SER A 97 -17.19 -6.52 18.54
N GLY A 98 -16.86 -7.71 19.04
CA GLY A 98 -15.56 -8.00 19.68
C GLY A 98 -14.42 -7.81 18.69
N LYS A 99 -14.53 -8.41 17.50
CA LYS A 99 -13.58 -8.19 16.40
C LYS A 99 -13.41 -6.71 16.05
N LEU A 100 -14.48 -5.91 16.03
CA LEU A 100 -14.39 -4.48 15.72
C LEU A 100 -13.94 -3.63 16.89
N THR A 101 -14.06 -4.13 18.12
CA THR A 101 -13.45 -3.49 19.30
C THR A 101 -11.94 -3.68 19.26
N ASP A 102 -11.48 -4.89 18.91
CA ASP A 102 -10.06 -5.24 18.84
C ASP A 102 -9.40 -4.75 17.53
N HIS A 103 -10.15 -4.82 16.43
CA HIS A 103 -9.76 -4.46 15.06
C HIS A 103 -10.81 -3.55 14.41
N PRO A 104 -10.90 -2.27 14.83
CA PRO A 104 -11.84 -1.31 14.27
C PRO A 104 -11.71 -1.12 12.77
N GLU A 105 -10.59 -1.51 12.16
CA GLU A 105 -10.29 -1.48 10.73
C GLU A 105 -10.96 -2.58 9.90
N ASN A 106 -11.42 -3.66 10.53
CA ASN A 106 -11.89 -4.86 9.84
C ASN A 106 -13.18 -4.56 9.04
N THR A 107 -13.00 -4.28 7.76
CA THR A 107 -14.08 -3.77 6.89
C THR A 107 -15.09 -4.86 6.57
N GLU A 108 -14.65 -6.11 6.51
CA GLU A 108 -15.51 -7.28 6.37
C GLU A 108 -16.37 -7.47 7.62
N ALA A 109 -15.77 -7.49 8.81
CA ALA A 109 -16.50 -7.62 10.06
C ALA A 109 -17.48 -6.45 10.28
N ARG A 110 -17.10 -5.23 9.85
CA ARG A 110 -17.96 -4.03 9.89
C ARG A 110 -19.15 -4.16 8.95
N ALA A 111 -18.91 -4.57 7.70
CA ALA A 111 -19.95 -4.76 6.71
C ALA A 111 -20.91 -5.89 7.11
N GLU A 112 -20.39 -7.00 7.64
CA GLU A 112 -21.17 -8.12 8.13
C GLU A 112 -22.02 -7.73 9.35
N LEU A 113 -21.43 -7.03 10.33
CA LEU A 113 -22.17 -6.55 11.50
C LEU A 113 -23.26 -5.57 11.08
N ARG A 114 -22.94 -4.60 10.21
CA ARG A 114 -23.92 -3.65 9.67
C ARG A 114 -25.04 -4.38 8.95
N GLY A 115 -24.73 -5.34 8.08
CA GLY A 115 -25.72 -6.14 7.36
C GLY A 115 -26.68 -6.84 8.32
N ILE A 116 -26.17 -7.42 9.41
CA ILE A 116 -27.00 -8.05 10.44
C ILE A 116 -27.91 -7.02 11.14
N LEU A 117 -27.40 -5.83 11.47
CA LEU A 117 -28.20 -4.78 12.11
C LEU A 117 -29.28 -4.21 11.18
N ASP A 118 -28.93 -3.96 9.91
CA ASP A 118 -29.84 -3.46 8.88
C ASP A 118 -30.93 -4.50 8.56
N GLU A 119 -30.59 -5.78 8.43
CA GLU A 119 -31.54 -6.87 8.23
C GLU A 119 -32.46 -7.05 9.46
N ASP A 120 -31.93 -6.95 10.68
CA ASP A 120 -32.73 -7.02 11.90
C ASP A 120 -33.73 -5.85 12.00
N ALA A 121 -33.32 -4.65 11.58
CA ALA A 121 -34.15 -3.44 11.56
C ALA A 121 -35.29 -3.50 10.53
N LEU A 122 -35.14 -4.27 9.45
CA LEU A 122 -36.17 -4.47 8.43
C LEU A 122 -37.28 -5.44 8.86
N ASN A 123 -37.07 -6.19 9.96
CA ASN A 123 -38.09 -7.09 10.49
C ASN A 123 -39.18 -6.29 11.22
N LYS A 124 -40.45 -6.51 10.85
CA LYS A 124 -41.58 -5.78 11.43
C LYS A 124 -41.85 -6.24 12.88
N GLU A 125 -42.03 -5.28 13.78
CA GLU A 125 -42.51 -5.51 15.15
C GLU A 125 -43.75 -6.44 15.12
N GLY A 126 -43.61 -7.65 15.66
CA GLY A 126 -44.72 -8.61 15.77
C GLY A 126 -44.64 -9.84 14.88
N GLN A 127 -43.65 -9.99 13.99
CA GLN A 127 -43.26 -11.30 13.44
C GLN A 127 -41.90 -11.72 14.00
N PHE A 128 -41.69 -13.04 14.13
CA PHE A 128 -40.41 -13.63 14.55
C PHE A 128 -39.27 -13.06 13.66
N GLY A 129 -38.46 -12.11 14.16
CA GLY A 129 -37.41 -11.52 13.31
C GLY A 129 -36.63 -10.35 13.89
N GLN A 130 -37.22 -9.42 14.65
CA GLN A 130 -36.48 -8.29 15.23
C GLN A 130 -35.94 -8.65 16.62
N THR A 131 -34.62 -8.71 16.73
CA THR A 131 -33.92 -9.19 17.95
C THR A 131 -33.32 -8.04 18.76
N LEU A 132 -33.17 -6.87 18.13
CA LEU A 132 -32.49 -5.71 18.69
C LEU A 132 -33.45 -4.54 18.86
N THR A 133 -33.11 -3.64 19.77
CA THR A 133 -33.85 -2.43 20.06
C THR A 133 -33.60 -1.33 19.02
N PRO A 134 -34.48 -0.33 18.90
CA PRO A 134 -34.24 0.86 18.06
C PRO A 134 -32.97 1.64 18.43
N GLN A 135 -32.49 1.53 19.68
CA GLN A 135 -31.21 2.10 20.08
C GLN A 135 -30.03 1.31 19.53
N GLU A 136 -30.14 -0.03 19.47
CA GLU A 136 -29.12 -0.90 18.91
C GLU A 136 -29.05 -0.80 17.38
N HIS A 137 -30.17 -0.66 16.69
CA HIS A 137 -30.18 -0.42 15.23
C HIS A 137 -29.51 0.91 14.83
N ARG A 138 -29.52 1.91 15.72
CA ARG A 138 -28.81 3.18 15.47
C ARG A 138 -27.30 3.01 15.36
N PHE A 139 -26.72 1.93 15.91
CA PHE A 139 -25.31 1.61 15.71
C PHE A 139 -24.99 1.21 14.26
N ALA A 140 -25.96 0.75 13.47
CA ALA A 140 -25.75 0.48 12.04
C ALA A 140 -25.27 1.74 11.30
N GLY A 141 -25.77 2.92 11.71
CA GLY A 141 -25.30 4.23 11.25
C GLY A 141 -23.82 4.46 11.54
N MET A 142 -23.35 4.05 12.72
CA MET A 142 -21.95 4.19 13.14
C MET A 142 -21.03 3.15 12.49
N LEU A 143 -21.59 2.04 12.01
CA LEU A 143 -20.88 1.01 11.25
C LEU A 143 -20.89 1.27 9.75
N LYS A 144 -21.63 2.27 9.28
CA LYS A 144 -21.45 2.74 7.91
C LYS A 144 -20.00 3.16 7.77
N ASP A 145 -19.28 2.54 6.83
CA ASP A 145 -18.05 3.17 6.35
C ASP A 145 -18.44 4.58 5.95
N VAL A 146 -17.65 5.56 6.37
CA VAL A 146 -17.97 6.97 6.22
C VAL A 146 -18.31 7.19 4.75
N GLU A 147 -19.59 7.38 4.45
CA GLU A 147 -20.11 7.57 3.09
C GLU A 147 -19.69 8.96 2.62
N VAL A 148 -18.39 9.09 2.39
CA VAL A 148 -17.87 9.98 1.37
C VAL A 148 -18.18 9.27 0.05
N PRO A 149 -18.71 9.97 -0.97
CA PRO A 149 -18.82 9.38 -2.30
C PRO A 149 -17.47 8.77 -2.74
N GLY A 150 -17.44 7.46 -2.97
CA GLY A 150 -16.27 6.70 -3.43
C GLY A 150 -15.69 5.71 -2.41
N SER A 151 -14.92 4.73 -2.91
CA SER A 151 -14.28 3.68 -2.09
C SER A 151 -12.87 4.07 -1.58
N LEU A 152 -12.47 5.33 -1.76
CA LEU A 152 -11.13 5.82 -1.46
C LEU A 152 -11.05 6.39 -0.04
N ARG A 153 -9.89 6.28 0.60
CA ARG A 153 -9.67 6.93 1.90
C ARG A 153 -9.78 8.45 1.74
N LYS A 154 -10.20 9.14 2.80
CA LYS A 154 -10.09 10.59 2.86
C LYS A 154 -8.62 11.03 2.76
N ALA A 155 -8.37 12.14 2.08
CA ALA A 155 -7.01 12.61 1.78
C ALA A 155 -6.22 13.00 3.05
N GLY A 156 -6.88 13.64 4.00
CA GLY A 156 -6.31 14.06 5.28
C GLY A 156 -6.22 12.93 6.30
N PRO A 157 -5.36 13.05 7.32
CA PRO A 157 -5.30 12.10 8.43
C PRO A 157 -6.59 12.12 9.25
N ALA A 158 -6.90 11.01 9.92
CA ALA A 158 -7.93 10.98 10.95
C ALA A 158 -7.58 11.94 12.10
N LEU A 159 -8.58 12.67 12.58
CA LEU A 159 -8.46 13.61 13.70
C LEU A 159 -9.04 13.03 15.01
N ARG A 160 -9.35 11.72 15.03
CA ARG A 160 -9.91 11.01 16.18
C ARG A 160 -9.00 11.07 17.41
N TYR A 161 -7.68 10.99 17.24
CA TYR A 161 -6.71 10.83 18.34
C TYR A 161 -5.72 12.00 18.41
N LEU A 162 -6.23 13.23 18.31
CA LEU A 162 -5.40 14.40 18.07
C LEU A 162 -4.51 14.79 19.27
N GLY A 163 -5.03 14.71 20.50
CA GLY A 163 -4.36 15.24 21.70
C GLY A 163 -3.13 14.46 22.16
N GLN A 164 -2.83 13.29 21.57
CA GLN A 164 -1.57 12.59 21.79
C GLN A 164 -0.51 12.95 20.75
N LYS A 165 -0.93 13.57 19.65
CA LYS A 165 -0.09 13.86 18.48
C LYS A 165 0.28 15.33 18.40
N LEU A 166 -0.61 16.25 18.76
CA LEU A 166 -0.43 17.68 18.54
C LEU A 166 -0.57 18.46 19.84
N ASP A 167 0.35 19.37 20.11
CA ASP A 167 0.17 20.45 21.08
C ASP A 167 -0.69 21.59 20.51
N LYS A 168 -1.18 22.46 21.40
CA LYS A 168 -2.09 23.56 21.03
C LYS A 168 -1.43 24.59 20.10
N PRO A 169 -0.21 25.12 20.40
CA PRO A 169 0.46 26.04 19.49
C PRO A 169 0.63 25.47 18.07
N PHE A 170 1.14 24.24 17.93
CA PHE A 170 1.29 23.62 16.62
C PHE A 170 -0.05 23.49 15.88
N LEU A 171 -1.12 23.07 16.57
CA LEU A 171 -2.44 22.94 15.95
C LEU A 171 -2.98 24.28 15.45
N TYR A 172 -2.81 25.36 16.23
CA TYR A 172 -3.22 26.71 15.82
C TYR A 172 -2.50 27.12 14.54
N ASP A 173 -1.17 27.03 14.52
CA ASP A 173 -0.34 27.41 13.38
C ASP A 173 -0.67 26.57 12.14
N TRP A 174 -0.87 25.26 12.30
CA TRP A 174 -1.22 24.37 11.20
C TRP A 174 -2.59 24.71 10.58
N LEU A 175 -3.56 25.14 11.38
CA LEU A 175 -4.84 25.63 10.89
C LEU A 175 -4.71 27.00 10.23
N ASN A 176 -3.92 27.89 10.85
CA ASN A 176 -3.71 29.27 10.42
C ASN A 176 -2.97 29.38 9.08
N ASP A 177 -1.84 28.68 8.96
CA ASP A 177 -1.05 28.56 7.74
C ASP A 177 -0.21 27.26 7.75
N PRO A 178 -0.69 26.17 7.14
CA PRO A 178 0.02 24.89 7.14
C PRO A 178 1.36 24.95 6.35
N THR A 179 1.51 25.90 5.42
CA THR A 179 2.72 26.04 4.60
C THR A 179 3.91 26.58 5.39
N SER A 180 3.64 27.33 6.47
CA SER A 180 4.66 27.86 7.40
C SER A 180 5.51 26.77 8.06
N PHE A 181 4.93 25.60 8.33
CA PHE A 181 5.64 24.44 8.86
C PHE A 181 6.08 23.48 7.75
N ARG A 182 5.23 23.31 6.73
CA ARG A 182 5.49 22.39 5.62
C ARG A 182 5.07 23.01 4.29
N PRO A 183 6.01 23.61 3.54
CA PRO A 183 5.72 24.22 2.24
C PRO A 183 5.09 23.25 1.22
N THR A 184 5.47 21.97 1.28
CA THR A 184 4.97 20.91 0.37
C THR A 184 3.67 20.23 0.86
N THR A 185 2.98 20.79 1.86
CA THR A 185 1.74 20.23 2.40
C THR A 185 0.63 20.19 1.35
N ARG A 186 -0.26 19.20 1.42
CA ARG A 186 -1.50 19.16 0.62
C ARG A 186 -2.71 19.71 1.37
N MET A 187 -2.55 20.09 2.64
CA MET A 187 -3.59 20.78 3.40
C MET A 187 -3.74 22.19 2.83
N PRO A 188 -4.90 22.58 2.31
CA PRO A 188 -5.06 23.90 1.73
C PRO A 188 -5.16 24.97 2.84
N LYS A 189 -4.84 26.21 2.49
CA LYS A 189 -4.92 27.38 3.38
C LYS A 189 -6.36 27.91 3.39
N PHE A 190 -6.97 27.99 4.58
CA PHE A 190 -8.36 28.45 4.75
C PHE A 190 -8.46 29.90 5.23
N PHE A 191 -7.50 30.31 6.06
CA PHE A 191 -7.45 31.60 6.76
C PHE A 191 -6.32 32.48 6.22
N ASN A 192 -6.36 33.77 6.52
CA ASN A 192 -5.37 34.75 6.08
C ASN A 192 -5.26 34.84 4.54
N LEU A 193 -6.40 34.88 3.86
CA LEU A 193 -6.52 35.07 2.40
C LEU A 193 -7.12 36.45 2.11
N TYR A 194 -6.39 37.50 2.51
CA TYR A 194 -6.91 38.88 2.57
C TYR A 194 -6.58 39.75 1.35
N ASP A 195 -5.95 39.20 0.30
CA ASP A 195 -5.48 39.99 -0.84
C ASP A 195 -6.65 40.77 -1.50
N HIS A 196 -7.80 40.13 -1.64
CA HIS A 196 -9.06 40.75 -2.12
C HIS A 196 -9.69 41.82 -1.20
N LEU A 197 -9.09 42.14 -0.04
CA LEU A 197 -9.60 43.11 0.94
C LEU A 197 -8.59 44.25 1.22
N GLN A 198 -7.55 44.39 0.39
CA GLN A 198 -6.52 45.43 0.59
C GLN A 198 -6.97 46.83 0.13
N ASP A 199 -8.09 46.93 -0.59
CA ASP A 199 -8.65 48.21 -1.00
C ASP A 199 -9.18 48.99 0.22
N PRO A 200 -8.98 50.34 0.28
CA PRO A 200 -9.48 51.15 1.39
C PRO A 200 -10.99 51.03 1.65
N GLU A 201 -11.78 50.74 0.61
CA GLU A 201 -13.24 50.54 0.75
C GLU A 201 -13.60 49.25 1.50
N ASP A 202 -12.68 48.28 1.57
CA ASP A 202 -12.87 47.00 2.25
C ASP A 202 -12.20 46.96 3.65
N GLU A 203 -11.73 48.11 4.19
CA GLU A 203 -11.02 48.19 5.48
C GLU A 203 -11.83 47.59 6.65
N GLU A 204 -13.14 47.88 6.71
CA GLU A 204 -14.03 47.29 7.72
C GLU A 204 -14.14 45.76 7.55
N SER A 205 -14.25 45.30 6.30
CA SER A 205 -14.31 43.87 5.99
C SER A 205 -13.03 43.12 6.33
N LEU A 206 -11.87 43.75 6.09
CA LEU A 206 -10.55 43.25 6.49
C LEU A 206 -10.46 43.17 8.02
N HIS A 207 -10.86 44.23 8.73
CA HIS A 207 -10.86 44.27 10.18
C HIS A 207 -11.74 43.16 10.77
N ILE A 208 -12.96 42.97 10.25
CA ILE A 208 -13.86 41.88 10.68
C ILE A 208 -13.21 40.52 10.43
N ALA A 209 -12.58 40.30 9.27
CA ALA A 209 -11.95 39.01 8.98
C ALA A 209 -10.79 38.72 9.93
N GLN A 210 -9.91 39.70 10.16
CA GLN A 210 -8.77 39.60 11.09
C GLN A 210 -9.22 39.37 12.54
N LYS A 211 -10.40 39.88 12.91
CA LYS A 211 -11.04 39.66 14.22
C LYS A 211 -11.65 38.26 14.34
N MET A 212 -12.42 37.81 13.35
CA MET A 212 -13.24 36.60 13.45
C MET A 212 -12.50 35.30 13.11
N GLU A 213 -11.57 35.31 12.16
CA GLU A 213 -10.84 34.10 11.73
C GLU A 213 -10.03 33.43 12.88
N PRO A 214 -9.32 34.19 13.75
CA PRO A 214 -8.67 33.61 14.93
C PRO A 214 -9.64 32.90 15.90
N ILE A 215 -10.87 33.40 16.02
CA ILE A 215 -11.92 32.79 16.83
C ILE A 215 -12.42 31.49 16.19
N GLU A 216 -12.60 31.48 14.87
CA GLU A 216 -12.92 30.27 14.09
C GLU A 216 -11.88 29.16 14.32
N ILE A 217 -10.58 29.49 14.24
CA ILE A 217 -9.48 28.56 14.50
C ILE A 217 -9.58 27.99 15.93
N ARG A 218 -9.74 28.85 16.94
CA ARG A 218 -9.86 28.43 18.34
C ARG A 218 -11.11 27.58 18.58
N GLY A 219 -12.19 27.88 17.89
CA GLY A 219 -13.41 27.07 17.89
C GLY A 219 -13.12 25.66 17.40
N ILE A 220 -12.48 25.52 16.22
CA ILE A 220 -12.08 24.21 15.66
C ILE A 220 -11.25 23.45 16.70
N MET A 221 -10.23 24.08 17.29
CA MET A 221 -9.37 23.47 18.31
C MET A 221 -10.16 22.98 19.53
N ALA A 222 -11.09 23.79 20.05
CA ALA A 222 -11.91 23.42 21.19
C ALA A 222 -12.85 22.24 20.87
N TYR A 223 -13.45 22.23 19.68
CA TYR A 223 -14.29 21.13 19.23
C TYR A 223 -13.51 19.83 19.10
N LEU A 224 -12.35 19.85 18.43
CA LEU A 224 -11.49 18.69 18.27
C LEU A 224 -10.96 18.17 19.61
N ALA A 225 -10.55 19.06 20.51
CA ALA A 225 -10.07 18.69 21.84
C ALA A 225 -11.15 18.04 22.71
N HIS A 226 -12.41 18.45 22.56
CA HIS A 226 -13.54 17.86 23.29
C HIS A 226 -13.97 16.50 22.75
N ASN A 227 -13.99 16.35 21.42
CA ASN A 227 -14.53 15.16 20.75
C ASN A 227 -13.46 14.11 20.38
N GLN A 228 -12.22 14.30 20.81
CA GLN A 228 -11.16 13.31 20.61
C GLN A 228 -11.41 12.02 21.39
N GLN A 229 -10.92 10.92 20.84
CA GLN A 229 -10.88 9.60 21.42
C GLN A 229 -9.52 9.34 22.09
N LYS A 230 -9.49 8.38 23.02
CA LYS A 230 -8.25 7.92 23.64
C LYS A 230 -7.53 6.95 22.70
N PHE A 231 -6.21 7.06 22.60
CA PHE A 231 -5.35 6.10 21.92
C PHE A 231 -4.47 5.40 22.95
N GLU A 232 -4.37 4.08 22.91
CA GLU A 232 -3.51 3.34 23.83
C GLU A 232 -2.15 3.10 23.14
N PRO A 233 -1.06 3.74 23.63
CA PRO A 233 0.25 3.64 23.01
C PRO A 233 0.88 2.26 23.19
N ILE A 234 1.70 1.88 22.22
CA ILE A 234 2.53 0.68 22.29
C ILE A 234 3.70 0.95 23.23
N GLN A 235 3.94 0.03 24.15
CA GLN A 235 5.10 0.08 25.04
C GLN A 235 6.30 -0.58 24.36
N PRO A 236 7.51 -0.01 24.49
CA PRO A 236 8.75 -0.67 24.09
C PRO A 236 8.92 -2.02 24.81
N PRO A 237 9.56 -3.02 24.17
CA PRO A 237 9.95 -4.27 24.82
C PRO A 237 10.79 -4.03 26.09
N LYS A 238 10.62 -4.87 27.13
CA LYS A 238 11.33 -4.71 28.41
C LYS A 238 12.80 -5.17 28.38
N ASP A 239 13.16 -6.04 27.44
CA ASP A 239 14.49 -6.69 27.38
C ASP A 239 15.42 -6.02 26.35
N ILE A 240 15.52 -4.69 26.39
CA ILE A 240 16.37 -3.91 25.48
C ILE A 240 17.53 -3.30 26.26
N ASP A 241 18.75 -3.68 25.90
CA ASP A 241 20.00 -3.02 26.33
C ASP A 241 20.59 -2.26 25.14
N GLY A 242 19.85 -1.24 24.71
CA GLY A 242 20.08 -0.53 23.46
C GLY A 242 21.25 0.46 23.47
N GLY A 243 22.22 0.32 24.38
CA GLY A 243 23.39 1.19 24.43
C GLY A 243 23.12 2.67 24.73
N THR A 244 24.15 3.49 24.52
CA THR A 244 24.21 4.94 24.74
C THR A 244 23.33 5.72 23.76
N ALA A 245 23.04 6.99 24.07
CA ALA A 245 22.27 7.87 23.19
C ALA A 245 22.93 8.07 21.80
N ALA A 246 24.27 8.14 21.74
CA ALA A 246 25.01 8.26 20.50
C ALA A 246 24.89 7.00 19.61
N GLU A 247 24.90 5.82 20.23
CA GLU A 247 24.65 4.56 19.52
C GLU A 247 23.22 4.51 18.98
N LYS A 248 22.21 4.90 19.78
CA LYS A 248 20.81 4.97 19.34
C LYS A 248 20.63 5.91 18.16
N LEU A 249 21.26 7.08 18.18
CA LEU A 249 21.19 8.05 17.10
C LEU A 249 21.82 7.50 15.81
N THR A 250 23.01 6.91 15.92
CA THR A 250 23.73 6.33 14.78
C THR A 250 22.96 5.16 14.16
N ARG A 251 22.48 4.23 15.00
CA ARG A 251 21.65 3.11 14.56
C ARG A 251 20.33 3.61 14.00
N GLY A 252 19.67 4.57 14.64
CA GLY A 252 18.41 5.16 14.21
C GLY A 252 18.48 5.75 12.80
N LYS A 253 19.55 6.48 12.50
CA LYS A 253 19.83 7.01 11.16
C LYS A 253 20.01 5.88 10.13
N LEU A 254 20.80 4.86 10.45
CA LEU A 254 20.99 3.69 9.58
C LEU A 254 19.69 2.91 9.36
N GLN A 255 18.88 2.70 10.41
CA GLN A 255 17.60 2.01 10.31
C GLN A 255 16.61 2.82 9.46
N PHE A 256 16.54 4.15 9.64
CA PHE A 256 15.71 5.02 8.81
C PHE A 256 16.09 4.93 7.32
N GLU A 257 17.40 4.91 7.03
CA GLU A 257 17.91 4.79 5.66
C GLU A 257 17.60 3.44 5.02
N THR A 258 17.80 2.34 5.76
CA THR A 258 17.79 0.98 5.21
C THR A 258 16.44 0.27 5.33
N ARG A 259 15.55 0.67 6.26
CA ARG A 259 14.27 -0.01 6.54
C ARG A 259 13.08 0.50 5.72
N GLY A 260 13.31 1.25 4.66
CA GLY A 260 12.25 1.61 3.71
C GLY A 260 11.60 2.97 3.90
N CYS A 261 12.00 3.76 4.91
CA CYS A 261 11.39 5.08 5.15
C CYS A 261 11.57 6.01 3.94
N LEU A 262 12.75 5.99 3.31
CA LEU A 262 13.11 6.82 2.17
C LEU A 262 12.43 6.43 0.84
N ALA A 263 11.71 5.30 0.78
CA ALA A 263 10.88 4.97 -0.39
C ALA A 263 9.70 5.94 -0.53
N CYS A 264 9.11 6.34 0.60
CA CYS A 264 7.93 7.20 0.65
C CYS A 264 8.22 8.60 1.22
N HIS A 265 9.18 8.75 2.13
CA HIS A 265 9.48 10.02 2.80
C HIS A 265 10.77 10.69 2.28
N THR A 266 10.87 12.00 2.45
CA THR A 266 12.13 12.76 2.32
C THR A 266 12.67 13.18 3.68
N HIS A 267 13.98 13.41 3.75
CA HIS A 267 14.66 13.94 4.92
C HIS A 267 15.97 14.62 4.50
N GLY A 268 16.30 15.77 5.12
CA GLY A 268 17.42 16.64 4.73
C GLY A 268 18.81 16.00 4.84
N ASP A 269 18.96 14.98 5.69
CA ASP A 269 20.19 14.17 5.78
C ASP A 269 20.45 13.28 4.56
N PHE A 270 19.43 13.02 3.73
CA PHE A 270 19.50 12.11 2.59
C PHE A 270 19.04 12.78 1.28
N PRO A 271 19.63 13.93 0.89
CA PRO A 271 19.18 14.67 -0.30
C PRO A 271 19.38 13.87 -1.59
N GLU A 272 20.36 12.96 -1.57
CA GLU A 272 20.76 12.11 -2.70
C GLU A 272 19.67 11.14 -3.17
N VAL A 273 18.67 10.83 -2.35
CA VAL A 273 17.53 9.98 -2.76
C VAL A 273 16.74 10.62 -3.90
N SER A 274 16.67 11.96 -3.94
CA SER A 274 15.94 12.70 -4.98
C SER A 274 16.49 12.46 -6.39
N LYS A 275 17.79 12.16 -6.53
CA LYS A 275 18.44 11.85 -7.82
C LYS A 275 17.90 10.57 -8.48
N TYR A 276 17.23 9.72 -7.71
CA TYR A 276 16.63 8.47 -8.18
C TYR A 276 15.13 8.60 -8.46
N ARG A 277 14.53 9.77 -8.21
CA ARG A 277 13.13 10.06 -8.51
C ARG A 277 13.03 10.82 -9.83
N LYS A 278 11.97 10.56 -10.60
CA LYS A 278 11.62 11.41 -11.74
C LYS A 278 11.02 12.73 -11.22
N PRO A 279 11.18 13.86 -11.94
CA PRO A 279 10.55 15.12 -11.57
C PRO A 279 9.02 15.00 -11.35
N GLU A 280 8.37 14.15 -12.13
CA GLU A 280 6.94 13.86 -12.08
C GLU A 280 6.53 12.88 -10.96
N ASP A 281 7.48 12.23 -10.28
CA ASP A 281 7.17 11.26 -9.24
C ASP A 281 6.59 11.94 -8.00
N ILE A 282 5.39 11.52 -7.61
CA ILE A 282 4.75 12.02 -6.39
C ILE A 282 5.39 11.36 -5.15
N VAL A 283 6.04 12.17 -4.32
CA VAL A 283 6.45 11.73 -2.97
C VAL A 283 5.20 11.51 -2.12
N GLN A 284 4.95 10.26 -1.73
CA GLN A 284 3.72 9.87 -1.03
C GLN A 284 3.72 10.28 0.45
N GLY A 285 4.86 10.15 1.11
CA GLY A 285 5.07 10.54 2.50
C GLY A 285 5.54 11.98 2.62
N PRO A 286 5.23 12.67 3.74
CA PRO A 286 5.76 14.01 3.96
C PRO A 286 7.27 14.03 4.20
N ASP A 287 7.86 15.21 4.02
CA ASP A 287 9.18 15.53 4.55
C ASP A 287 9.18 15.43 6.09
N LEU A 288 10.17 14.72 6.63
CA LEU A 288 10.33 14.45 8.06
C LEU A 288 11.43 15.26 8.74
N SER A 289 12.16 16.12 8.02
CA SER A 289 13.30 16.89 8.57
C SER A 289 12.91 17.78 9.76
N ASN A 290 11.70 18.32 9.74
CA ASN A 290 11.15 19.20 10.79
C ASN A 290 10.38 18.48 11.89
N ILE A 291 10.36 17.15 11.91
CA ILE A 291 9.44 16.43 12.79
C ILE A 291 9.79 16.59 14.28
N HIS A 292 11.07 16.81 14.60
CA HIS A 292 11.54 17.12 15.95
C HIS A 292 10.88 18.38 16.53
N LEU A 293 10.63 19.43 15.72
CA LEU A 293 9.96 20.66 16.16
C LEU A 293 8.50 20.42 16.54
N LYS A 294 7.81 19.55 15.80
CA LYS A 294 6.41 19.19 16.06
C LYS A 294 6.25 18.37 17.35
N PHE A 295 7.26 17.59 17.70
CA PHE A 295 7.25 16.71 18.87
C PHE A 295 8.26 17.15 19.94
N ALA A 296 8.54 18.45 20.01
CA ALA A 296 9.43 19.04 20.99
C ALA A 296 8.96 18.66 22.41
N ALA A 297 9.86 18.08 23.21
CA ALA A 297 9.51 17.39 24.45
C ALA A 297 8.91 18.32 25.53
N ASP A 298 9.30 19.59 25.52
CA ASP A 298 8.79 20.64 26.40
C ASP A 298 7.32 21.02 26.10
N ARG A 299 6.89 20.89 24.84
CA ARG A 299 5.51 21.21 24.41
C ARG A 299 4.62 19.99 24.28
N ASN A 300 5.17 18.85 23.83
CA ASN A 300 4.43 17.63 23.54
C ASN A 300 5.12 16.40 24.17
N PRO A 301 4.97 16.19 25.49
CA PRO A 301 5.63 15.08 26.20
C PRO A 301 5.16 13.69 25.72
N GLN A 302 4.00 13.59 25.07
CA GLN A 302 3.47 12.34 24.52
C GLN A 302 3.94 12.06 23.08
N GLY A 303 4.54 13.06 22.41
CA GLY A 303 4.90 13.01 21.00
C GLY A 303 5.83 11.85 20.64
N ARG A 304 6.82 11.58 21.50
CA ARG A 304 7.73 10.43 21.37
C ARG A 304 6.98 9.10 21.38
N THR A 305 6.11 8.90 22.37
CA THR A 305 5.34 7.68 22.55
C THR A 305 4.36 7.48 21.38
N TRP A 306 3.76 8.57 20.91
CA TRP A 306 2.92 8.55 19.71
C TRP A 306 3.72 8.15 18.46
N LEU A 307 4.88 8.78 18.22
CA LEU A 307 5.70 8.52 17.04
C LEU A 307 6.21 7.08 17.01
N TYR A 308 6.63 6.55 18.16
CA TYR A 308 6.98 5.14 18.33
C TYR A 308 5.82 4.22 17.94
N SER A 309 4.63 4.46 18.49
CA SER A 309 3.44 3.64 18.19
C SER A 309 3.04 3.71 16.72
N TRP A 310 3.12 4.89 16.10
CA TRP A 310 2.82 5.10 14.68
C TRP A 310 3.80 4.36 13.76
N ILE A 311 5.09 4.42 14.05
CA ILE A 311 6.13 3.73 13.26
C ILE A 311 6.01 2.21 13.43
N LYS A 312 5.65 1.75 14.63
CA LYS A 312 5.55 0.32 14.96
C LYS A 312 4.29 -0.34 14.39
N GLU A 313 3.13 0.30 14.50
CA GLU A 313 1.85 -0.27 14.05
C GLU A 313 0.84 0.83 13.64
N PRO A 314 1.00 1.42 12.44
CA PRO A 314 0.24 2.60 12.02
C PRO A 314 -1.27 2.35 11.88
N THR A 315 -1.69 1.11 11.61
CA THR A 315 -3.10 0.70 11.47
C THR A 315 -3.89 0.86 12.77
N ARG A 316 -3.24 0.79 13.94
CA ARG A 316 -3.88 1.06 15.25
C ARG A 316 -4.37 2.50 15.37
N TYR A 317 -3.69 3.44 14.71
CA TYR A 317 -4.05 4.85 14.74
C TYR A 317 -4.97 5.22 13.57
N HIS A 318 -4.75 4.64 12.40
CA HIS A 318 -5.54 4.91 11.21
C HIS A 318 -5.69 3.66 10.34
N ALA A 319 -6.86 3.03 10.41
CA ALA A 319 -7.22 1.83 9.65
C ALA A 319 -6.79 1.92 8.16
N ARG A 320 -7.30 2.90 7.41
CA ARG A 320 -7.04 3.02 5.95
C ARG A 320 -5.69 3.67 5.61
N THR A 321 -4.69 3.56 6.49
CA THR A 321 -3.38 4.20 6.27
C THR A 321 -2.64 3.48 5.16
N VAL A 322 -1.90 4.25 4.36
CA VAL A 322 -0.95 3.71 3.38
C VAL A 322 0.43 3.49 3.99
N MET A 323 0.70 4.04 5.18
CA MET A 323 1.93 3.76 5.93
C MET A 323 1.93 2.26 6.30
N PRO A 324 2.87 1.45 5.81
CA PRO A 324 2.85 0.02 6.08
C PRO A 324 3.42 -0.30 7.46
N ASN A 325 3.17 -1.52 7.92
CA ASN A 325 3.94 -2.10 9.00
C ASN A 325 5.31 -2.53 8.46
N LEU A 326 6.34 -1.76 8.80
CA LEU A 326 7.76 -2.02 8.47
C LEU A 326 8.41 -3.06 9.37
N PHE A 327 7.62 -3.68 10.27
CA PHE A 327 7.98 -4.95 10.85
C PHE A 327 9.23 -4.85 11.74
N LEU A 328 9.40 -3.69 12.37
CA LEU A 328 10.56 -3.25 13.16
C LEU A 328 10.61 -3.93 14.52
N ASN A 329 10.86 -5.24 14.54
CA ASN A 329 11.01 -6.04 15.75
C ASN A 329 12.39 -5.82 16.38
N LYS A 330 12.54 -6.19 17.66
CA LYS A 330 13.84 -6.14 18.34
C LYS A 330 14.89 -6.89 17.51
N ASP A 331 16.08 -6.32 17.44
CA ASP A 331 17.18 -6.82 16.61
C ASP A 331 18.47 -6.92 17.44
N VAL A 332 19.43 -7.70 16.97
CA VAL A 332 20.68 -7.97 17.69
C VAL A 332 21.70 -6.88 17.37
N GLN A 333 22.30 -6.30 18.40
CA GLN A 333 23.42 -5.38 18.26
C GLN A 333 24.63 -6.15 17.68
N PRO A 334 25.28 -5.65 16.60
CA PRO A 334 26.51 -6.23 16.12
C PRO A 334 27.56 -6.31 17.25
N LYS A 335 28.15 -7.48 17.44
CA LYS A 335 29.19 -7.70 18.46
C LYS A 335 30.53 -7.19 17.96
N THR A 336 31.30 -6.58 18.86
CA THR A 336 32.72 -6.30 18.64
C THR A 336 33.60 -7.50 18.94
N ASP A 337 33.17 -8.35 19.88
CA ASP A 337 33.80 -9.64 20.20
C ASP A 337 32.76 -10.78 20.11
N PRO A 338 32.99 -11.82 19.29
CA PRO A 338 32.09 -12.98 19.18
C PRO A 338 31.76 -13.67 20.51
N MET A 339 32.59 -13.52 21.55
CA MET A 339 32.40 -14.10 22.89
C MET A 339 31.41 -13.32 23.77
N GLU A 340 31.05 -12.08 23.42
CA GLU A 340 30.09 -11.29 24.18
C GLU A 340 28.66 -11.87 24.06
N PRO A 341 27.82 -11.74 25.11
CA PRO A 341 26.41 -12.12 25.00
C PRO A 341 25.67 -11.22 24.00
N ASP A 342 24.62 -11.76 23.36
CA ASP A 342 23.77 -10.98 22.46
C ASP A 342 23.10 -9.83 23.22
N ARG A 343 23.30 -8.60 22.75
CA ARG A 343 22.56 -7.41 23.21
C ARG A 343 21.50 -7.09 22.16
N PHE A 344 20.34 -6.62 22.60
CA PHE A 344 19.21 -6.32 21.71
C PHE A 344 18.90 -4.83 21.72
N PHE A 345 18.55 -4.29 20.56
CA PHE A 345 18.03 -2.93 20.38
C PHE A 345 16.64 -2.96 19.72
N ASP A 346 15.93 -1.84 19.78
CA ASP A 346 14.64 -1.67 19.12
C ASP A 346 14.77 -0.67 17.96
N PRO A 347 14.70 -1.15 16.70
CA PRO A 347 14.81 -0.30 15.53
C PRO A 347 13.77 0.83 15.50
N ALA A 348 12.55 0.61 16.01
CA ALA A 348 11.53 1.66 16.02
C ALA A 348 11.87 2.75 17.05
N ALA A 349 12.37 2.37 18.23
CA ALA A 349 12.81 3.32 19.24
C ALA A 349 14.02 4.14 18.77
N ASP A 350 14.99 3.50 18.11
CA ASP A 350 16.18 4.18 17.58
C ASP A 350 15.82 5.16 16.44
N ILE A 351 14.91 4.78 15.53
CA ILE A 351 14.40 5.71 14.50
C ILE A 351 13.72 6.92 15.15
N VAL A 352 12.97 6.72 16.23
CA VAL A 352 12.35 7.83 16.98
C VAL A 352 13.41 8.73 17.60
N GLU A 353 14.49 8.17 18.18
CA GLU A 353 15.61 8.97 18.66
C GLU A 353 16.23 9.82 17.55
N TYR A 354 16.45 9.22 16.37
CA TYR A 354 16.98 9.93 15.21
C TYR A 354 16.07 11.06 14.73
N LEU A 355 14.77 10.79 14.57
CA LEU A 355 13.80 11.79 14.08
C LEU A 355 13.54 12.93 15.07
N LEU A 356 13.77 12.70 16.36
CA LEU A 356 13.61 13.72 17.40
C LEU A 356 14.92 14.44 17.75
N ALA A 357 16.06 13.98 17.22
CA ALA A 357 17.32 14.68 17.38
C ALA A 357 17.31 15.98 16.56
N THR A 358 17.92 17.02 17.12
CA THR A 358 18.16 18.27 16.37
C THR A 358 19.11 17.95 15.22
N PRO A 359 18.80 18.35 13.98
CA PRO A 359 19.66 18.10 12.83
C PRO A 359 21.07 18.66 13.06
N VAL A 360 22.09 17.83 12.91
CA VAL A 360 23.48 18.28 12.79
C VAL A 360 23.77 18.37 11.30
N PRO A 361 23.82 19.57 10.70
CA PRO A 361 24.03 19.69 9.28
C PRO A 361 25.40 19.14 8.88
N ALA A 362 25.44 18.41 7.76
CA ALA A 362 26.70 18.03 7.15
C ALA A 362 27.40 19.29 6.59
N GLU A 363 28.73 19.30 6.58
CA GLU A 363 29.49 20.38 5.94
C GLU A 363 29.02 20.54 4.48
N GLY A 364 28.61 21.75 4.10
CA GLY A 364 28.12 22.07 2.76
C GLY A 364 26.60 22.02 2.54
N THR A 365 25.79 21.54 3.49
CA THR A 365 24.31 21.50 3.35
C THR A 365 23.58 22.74 3.91
N ALA A 366 24.31 23.83 4.16
CA ALA A 366 23.80 25.04 4.83
C ALA A 366 22.53 25.64 4.19
N LYS A 367 22.37 25.51 2.86
CA LYS A 367 21.17 25.97 2.14
C LYS A 367 19.88 25.21 2.47
N ALA A 368 19.96 23.98 2.98
CA ALA A 368 18.77 23.18 3.34
C ALA A 368 18.19 23.56 4.73
N ILE A 369 18.89 24.39 5.51
CA ILE A 369 18.61 24.65 6.93
C ILE A 369 17.70 25.86 7.14
N GLU A 370 17.59 26.80 6.20
CA GLU A 370 16.76 28.02 6.37
C GLU A 370 15.29 27.69 6.72
N ASN A 371 14.79 26.54 6.26
CA ASN A 371 13.44 26.05 6.49
C ASN A 371 13.25 25.19 7.75
N LEU A 372 14.28 25.00 8.59
CA LEU A 372 14.22 24.17 9.81
C LEU A 372 13.92 24.97 11.09
N THR A 373 13.27 26.12 10.95
CA THR A 373 13.24 27.20 11.96
C THR A 373 11.84 27.51 12.51
N TRP A 374 10.85 26.65 12.26
CA TRP A 374 9.47 26.92 12.68
C TRP A 374 9.39 27.22 14.19
N LYS A 375 8.76 28.35 14.50
CA LYS A 375 8.40 28.79 15.85
C LYS A 375 6.91 29.10 15.88
N PRO A 376 6.22 28.76 16.98
CA PRO A 376 4.82 29.11 17.14
C PRO A 376 4.60 30.61 16.95
N VAL A 377 3.55 30.98 16.21
CA VAL A 377 3.14 32.39 16.18
C VAL A 377 2.69 32.82 17.58
N PRO A 378 2.97 34.05 18.03
CA PRO A 378 2.65 34.49 19.39
C PRO A 378 1.19 34.27 19.77
N GLU A 379 0.28 34.47 18.80
CA GLU A 379 -1.15 34.34 19.01
C GLU A 379 -1.58 32.91 19.35
N GLY A 380 -0.97 31.89 18.72
CA GLY A 380 -1.26 30.47 18.99
C GLY A 380 -0.91 30.00 20.40
N THR A 381 -0.13 30.80 21.15
CA THR A 381 0.28 30.50 22.53
C THR A 381 -0.64 31.11 23.59
N LYS A 382 -1.42 32.14 23.25
CA LYS A 382 -2.30 32.86 24.18
C LYS A 382 -3.61 32.10 24.42
N LYS A 383 -4.19 32.25 25.62
CA LYS A 383 -5.60 31.87 25.86
C LYS A 383 -6.51 32.96 25.32
N LEU A 384 -7.75 32.61 25.02
CA LEU A 384 -8.74 33.58 24.55
C LEU A 384 -8.96 34.73 25.55
N THR A 385 -8.90 34.43 26.85
CA THR A 385 -9.02 35.41 27.94
C THR A 385 -7.88 36.43 27.98
N ASP A 386 -6.74 36.09 27.39
CA ASP A 386 -5.53 36.90 27.44
C ASP A 386 -5.40 37.78 26.17
N ILE A 387 -6.34 37.63 25.23
CA ILE A 387 -6.41 38.39 23.99
C ILE A 387 -7.32 39.58 24.22
N PRO A 388 -6.83 40.82 24.02
CA PRO A 388 -7.69 42.01 24.09
C PRO A 388 -8.90 41.86 23.16
N GLY A 389 -10.11 41.97 23.70
CA GLY A 389 -11.37 41.81 22.95
C GLY A 389 -11.78 40.36 22.65
N GLY A 390 -10.94 39.34 22.88
CA GLY A 390 -11.18 37.98 22.38
C GLY A 390 -12.50 37.32 22.85
N ILE A 391 -12.99 37.63 24.06
CA ILE A 391 -14.30 37.15 24.53
C ILE A 391 -15.45 37.88 23.81
N ASP A 392 -15.30 39.17 23.56
CA ASP A 392 -16.28 39.98 22.86
C ASP A 392 -16.36 39.52 21.39
N ASP A 393 -15.22 39.28 20.75
CA ASP A 393 -15.12 38.74 19.40
C ASP A 393 -15.81 37.37 19.27
N LEU A 394 -15.61 36.49 20.27
CA LEU A 394 -16.32 35.22 20.35
C LEU A 394 -17.83 35.41 20.50
N ASN A 395 -18.26 36.32 21.37
CA ASN A 395 -19.67 36.59 21.59
C ASN A 395 -20.34 37.15 20.32
N ASP A 396 -19.66 38.05 19.61
CA ASP A 396 -20.12 38.61 18.33
C ASP A 396 -20.33 37.51 17.30
N LEU A 397 -19.36 36.60 17.13
CA LEU A 397 -19.47 35.51 16.17
C LEU A 397 -20.54 34.48 16.56
N VAL A 398 -20.70 34.18 17.85
CA VAL A 398 -21.78 33.31 18.35
C VAL A 398 -23.13 33.95 18.06
N LEU A 399 -23.26 35.25 18.32
CA LEU A 399 -24.48 36.00 18.10
C LEU A 399 -24.84 36.08 16.60
N GLU A 400 -23.86 36.24 15.72
CA GLU A 400 -24.07 36.21 14.26
C GLU A 400 -24.77 34.92 13.84
N HIS A 401 -24.27 33.76 14.27
CA HIS A 401 -24.89 32.47 13.98
C HIS A 401 -26.21 32.23 14.71
N LEU A 402 -26.35 32.67 15.96
CA LEU A 402 -27.60 32.50 16.71
C LEU A 402 -28.72 33.35 16.12
N LYS A 403 -28.44 34.53 15.58
CA LYS A 403 -29.46 35.38 14.93
C LYS A 403 -30.02 34.74 13.65
N GLU A 404 -29.24 33.90 12.97
CA GLU A 404 -29.73 33.14 11.81
C GLU A 404 -30.74 32.05 12.22
N THR A 405 -30.48 31.35 13.34
CA THR A 405 -31.31 30.22 13.78
C THR A 405 -32.45 30.62 14.74
N PHE A 406 -32.18 31.56 15.65
CA PHE A 406 -33.05 31.99 16.76
C PHE A 406 -33.12 33.52 16.88
N PRO A 407 -33.64 34.24 15.88
CA PRO A 407 -33.58 35.71 15.83
C PRO A 407 -34.20 36.40 17.06
N ALA A 408 -35.20 35.79 17.71
CA ALA A 408 -35.87 36.38 18.88
C ALA A 408 -35.18 36.08 20.22
N GLN A 409 -34.44 34.97 20.33
CA GLN A 409 -33.82 34.51 21.58
C GLN A 409 -32.29 34.58 21.55
N ALA A 410 -31.68 35.09 20.47
CA ALA A 410 -30.24 35.03 20.24
C ALA A 410 -29.42 35.65 21.39
N ASP A 411 -29.82 36.82 21.89
CA ASP A 411 -29.13 37.51 23.00
C ASP A 411 -29.28 36.75 24.34
N GLU A 412 -30.45 36.15 24.59
CA GLU A 412 -30.69 35.31 25.77
C GLU A 412 -29.81 34.06 25.72
N PHE A 413 -29.83 33.34 24.60
CA PHE A 413 -29.04 32.12 24.41
C PHE A 413 -27.53 32.39 24.35
N LEU A 414 -27.11 33.57 23.90
CA LEU A 414 -25.71 33.99 24.02
C LEU A 414 -25.30 34.12 25.49
N LYS A 415 -26.16 34.67 26.35
CA LYS A 415 -25.83 34.94 27.74
C LYS A 415 -25.93 33.68 28.62
N ASP A 416 -27.02 32.94 28.47
CA ASP A 416 -27.40 31.88 29.41
C ASP A 416 -27.25 30.47 28.81
N GLY A 417 -26.90 30.38 27.52
CA GLY A 417 -26.90 29.12 26.76
C GLY A 417 -28.30 28.66 26.38
N ILE A 418 -28.39 27.54 25.64
CA ILE A 418 -29.69 27.01 25.19
C ILE A 418 -30.26 26.10 26.29
N PRO A 419 -31.51 26.34 26.76
CA PRO A 419 -32.15 25.47 27.75
C PRO A 419 -32.33 24.02 27.25
N ALA A 420 -32.16 23.03 28.13
CA ALA A 420 -32.25 21.61 27.78
C ALA A 420 -33.61 21.17 27.18
N VAL A 421 -34.67 21.95 27.40
CA VAL A 421 -35.99 21.70 26.79
C VAL A 421 -35.95 21.74 25.26
N TYR A 422 -35.06 22.56 24.67
CA TYR A 422 -34.93 22.65 23.22
C TYR A 422 -34.14 21.48 22.61
N GLU A 423 -33.42 20.69 23.43
CA GLU A 423 -32.42 19.73 22.95
C GLU A 423 -32.98 18.69 21.96
N ALA A 424 -34.22 18.26 22.17
CA ALA A 424 -34.89 17.29 21.29
C ALA A 424 -35.11 17.82 19.87
N ASP A 425 -35.31 19.13 19.74
CA ASP A 425 -35.63 19.80 18.47
C ASP A 425 -34.38 20.35 17.76
N LEU A 426 -33.26 20.51 18.48
CA LEU A 426 -32.00 20.98 17.91
C LEU A 426 -31.43 19.96 16.91
N LYS A 427 -31.10 20.45 15.71
CA LYS A 427 -30.39 19.68 14.68
C LYS A 427 -29.07 20.39 14.38
N GLY A 428 -27.95 19.72 14.62
CA GLY A 428 -26.64 20.27 14.31
C GLY A 428 -25.97 20.95 15.49
N ALA A 429 -25.25 22.04 15.22
CA ALA A 429 -24.23 22.62 16.10
C ALA A 429 -24.80 23.21 17.40
N GLU A 430 -26.05 23.67 17.38
CA GLU A 430 -26.77 24.29 18.49
C GLU A 430 -26.77 23.40 19.74
N LYS A 431 -26.69 22.07 19.58
CA LYS A 431 -26.54 21.12 20.69
C LYS A 431 -25.32 21.40 21.59
N GLU A 432 -24.27 22.00 21.05
CA GLU A 432 -23.06 22.36 21.82
C GLU A 432 -23.33 23.45 22.86
N LEU A 433 -24.36 24.28 22.66
CA LEU A 433 -24.75 25.37 23.57
C LEU A 433 -25.77 24.93 24.62
N VAL A 434 -26.22 23.66 24.62
CA VAL A 434 -27.21 23.20 25.59
C VAL A 434 -26.60 23.14 26.99
N VAL A 435 -27.23 23.81 27.95
CA VAL A 435 -26.76 23.86 29.33
C VAL A 435 -27.31 22.70 30.15
N ARG A 436 -26.40 21.93 30.76
CA ARG A 436 -26.70 20.81 31.66
C ARG A 436 -25.98 21.02 32.99
N GLY A 437 -26.61 21.73 33.93
CA GLY A 437 -26.02 22.05 35.23
C GLY A 437 -25.00 23.20 35.18
N SER A 438 -23.97 23.17 36.03
CA SER A 438 -22.87 24.17 36.04
C SER A 438 -21.92 23.95 34.87
N ALA A 439 -22.30 24.40 33.67
CA ALA A 439 -21.51 24.25 32.47
C ALA A 439 -20.52 25.42 32.27
N ASP A 440 -19.33 25.12 31.74
CA ASP A 440 -18.39 26.14 31.25
C ASP A 440 -18.90 26.70 29.91
N LEU A 441 -19.66 27.79 30.00
CA LEU A 441 -20.31 28.44 28.85
C LEU A 441 -19.29 28.96 27.83
N LEU A 442 -18.10 29.40 28.27
CA LEU A 442 -17.05 29.85 27.36
C LEU A 442 -16.59 28.70 26.45
N GLN A 443 -16.35 27.51 27.04
CA GLN A 443 -16.00 26.34 26.26
C GLN A 443 -17.15 25.84 25.39
N GLN A 444 -18.41 25.95 25.84
CA GLN A 444 -19.58 25.62 25.01
C GLN A 444 -19.64 26.53 23.77
N LYS A 445 -19.47 27.84 23.94
CA LYS A 445 -19.42 28.81 22.83
C LYS A 445 -18.31 28.48 21.84
N LEU A 446 -17.11 28.17 22.30
CA LEU A 446 -16.01 27.76 21.43
C LEU A 446 -16.31 26.47 20.67
N ARG A 447 -16.91 25.45 21.32
CA ARG A 447 -17.29 24.22 20.62
C ARG A 447 -18.40 24.44 19.59
N TYR A 448 -19.36 25.30 19.90
CA TYR A 448 -20.41 25.72 18.97
C TYR A 448 -19.83 26.35 17.72
N ILE A 449 -18.96 27.36 17.89
CA ILE A 449 -18.23 27.98 16.78
C ILE A 449 -17.40 26.94 16.04
N GLY A 450 -16.64 26.10 16.75
CA GLY A 450 -15.84 25.06 16.11
C GLY A 450 -16.64 24.13 15.22
N ARG A 451 -17.81 23.69 15.68
CA ARG A 451 -18.70 22.84 14.89
C ARG A 451 -19.29 23.59 13.69
N LYS A 452 -19.66 24.86 13.84
CA LYS A 452 -20.10 25.72 12.72
C LYS A 452 -18.99 25.93 11.70
N THR A 453 -17.77 26.23 12.14
CA THR A 453 -16.59 26.45 11.29
C THR A 453 -16.15 25.18 10.56
N ILE A 454 -16.07 24.02 11.23
CA ILE A 454 -15.80 22.73 10.56
C ILE A 454 -16.87 22.44 9.50
N SER A 455 -18.13 22.78 9.78
CA SER A 455 -19.24 22.66 8.83
C SER A 455 -19.08 23.62 7.64
N LYS A 456 -18.73 24.88 7.90
CA LYS A 456 -18.55 25.97 6.93
C LYS A 456 -17.45 25.68 5.92
N TYR A 457 -16.34 25.08 6.36
CA TYR A 457 -15.20 24.75 5.50
C TYR A 457 -15.19 23.30 5.01
N GLY A 458 -16.14 22.46 5.46
CA GLY A 458 -16.27 21.08 5.01
C GLY A 458 -15.06 20.19 5.36
N CYS A 459 -14.40 20.44 6.49
CA CYS A 459 -13.16 19.72 6.85
C CYS A 459 -13.34 18.19 6.90
N TYR A 460 -14.56 17.72 7.18
CA TYR A 460 -14.92 16.30 7.18
C TYR A 460 -14.90 15.65 5.78
N GLY A 461 -14.88 16.42 4.69
CA GLY A 461 -14.63 15.90 3.35
C GLY A 461 -13.22 15.34 3.19
N CYS A 462 -12.25 15.94 3.88
CA CYS A 462 -10.84 15.53 3.86
C CYS A 462 -10.41 14.74 5.11
N HIS A 463 -11.13 14.84 6.23
CA HIS A 463 -10.74 14.24 7.50
C HIS A 463 -11.82 13.36 8.11
N ASP A 464 -11.42 12.30 8.81
CA ASP A 464 -12.31 11.59 9.74
C ASP A 464 -12.36 12.34 11.08
N ILE A 465 -13.50 12.97 11.35
CA ILE A 465 -13.75 13.84 12.51
C ILE A 465 -14.93 13.28 13.31
N PRO A 466 -14.76 12.95 14.60
CA PRO A 466 -15.87 12.55 15.47
C PRO A 466 -16.99 13.60 15.50
N GLY A 467 -18.24 13.16 15.32
CA GLY A 467 -19.43 14.02 15.29
C GLY A 467 -19.82 14.51 13.88
N PHE A 468 -19.09 14.09 12.85
CA PHE A 468 -19.28 14.47 11.45
C PHE A 468 -19.37 13.27 10.50
N GLU A 469 -19.53 12.06 11.02
CA GLU A 469 -19.60 10.83 10.22
C GLU A 469 -20.75 10.85 9.18
N ASP A 470 -21.89 11.46 9.52
CA ASP A 470 -23.07 11.58 8.65
C ASP A 470 -23.15 12.92 7.89
N ALA A 471 -22.08 13.72 7.91
CA ALA A 471 -22.08 15.04 7.29
C ALA A 471 -22.06 14.95 5.76
N LYS A 472 -22.96 15.67 5.10
CA LYS A 472 -23.04 15.72 3.63
C LYS A 472 -21.89 16.55 3.04
N PRO A 473 -21.35 16.20 1.86
CA PRO A 473 -20.37 17.04 1.18
C PRO A 473 -20.83 18.48 0.99
N ILE A 474 -19.92 19.45 1.17
CA ILE A 474 -20.23 20.88 1.07
C ILE A 474 -20.19 21.43 -0.37
N GLY A 475 -19.43 20.80 -1.25
CA GLY A 475 -19.20 21.28 -2.62
C GLY A 475 -20.32 20.89 -3.58
N THR A 476 -20.53 21.70 -4.62
CA THR A 476 -21.33 21.29 -5.79
C THR A 476 -20.67 20.09 -6.46
N GLY A 477 -21.48 19.16 -6.97
CA GLY A 477 -20.97 18.08 -7.81
C GLY A 477 -20.26 18.64 -9.05
N LEU A 478 -19.10 18.08 -9.40
CA LEU A 478 -18.30 18.50 -10.56
C LEU A 478 -18.56 17.65 -11.82
N ALA A 479 -19.43 16.64 -11.75
CA ALA A 479 -19.63 15.66 -12.82
C ALA A 479 -19.98 16.27 -14.19
N ASP A 480 -20.57 17.47 -14.21
CA ASP A 480 -21.08 18.12 -15.41
C ASP A 480 -20.36 19.43 -15.71
N TRP A 481 -19.27 19.69 -14.99
CA TRP A 481 -18.60 20.98 -15.00
C TRP A 481 -18.11 21.36 -16.41
N GLY A 482 -17.55 20.39 -17.15
CA GLY A 482 -17.06 20.53 -18.52
C GLY A 482 -18.13 20.94 -19.55
N ARG A 483 -19.42 20.92 -19.18
CA ARG A 483 -20.56 21.42 -19.99
C ARG A 483 -21.32 22.57 -19.37
N LYS A 484 -20.91 23.04 -18.18
CA LYS A 484 -21.54 24.20 -17.55
C LYS A 484 -21.45 25.39 -18.50
N ASP A 485 -22.57 26.06 -18.75
CA ASP A 485 -22.58 27.26 -19.59
C ASP A 485 -21.83 28.40 -18.88
N PRO A 486 -20.92 29.15 -19.55
CA PRO A 486 -20.22 30.27 -18.93
C PRO A 486 -21.15 31.32 -18.31
N SER A 487 -22.36 31.52 -18.84
CA SER A 487 -23.37 32.42 -18.25
C SER A 487 -23.85 32.01 -16.85
N LYS A 488 -23.59 30.76 -16.44
CA LYS A 488 -23.87 30.23 -15.11
C LYS A 488 -22.68 30.37 -14.16
N LEU A 489 -21.63 31.09 -14.57
CA LEU A 489 -20.47 31.44 -13.76
C LEU A 489 -20.53 32.92 -13.43
N ALA A 490 -20.35 33.25 -12.14
CA ALA A 490 -20.28 34.62 -11.68
C ALA A 490 -18.81 35.06 -11.67
N PHE A 491 -18.42 35.85 -12.67
CA PHE A 491 -17.07 36.43 -12.78
C PHE A 491 -16.86 37.64 -11.85
N GLU A 492 -17.95 38.23 -11.33
CA GLU A 492 -17.93 39.34 -10.37
C GLU A 492 -17.02 40.49 -10.85
N HIS A 493 -16.13 41.03 -10.00
CA HIS A 493 -15.18 42.10 -10.32
C HIS A 493 -13.77 41.57 -10.62
N ILE A 494 -13.65 40.37 -11.18
CA ILE A 494 -12.35 39.71 -11.29
C ILE A 494 -11.36 40.45 -12.20
N THR A 495 -11.84 41.07 -13.28
CA THR A 495 -11.00 41.87 -14.18
C THR A 495 -10.43 43.09 -13.44
N GLU A 496 -11.27 43.81 -12.70
CA GLU A 496 -10.82 44.95 -11.87
C GLU A 496 -9.79 44.53 -10.81
N TYR A 497 -10.00 43.36 -10.18
CA TYR A 497 -9.06 42.82 -9.20
C TYR A 497 -7.66 42.64 -9.80
N LEU A 498 -7.57 42.02 -10.99
CA LEU A 498 -6.30 41.75 -11.68
C LEU A 498 -5.61 43.03 -12.18
N GLU A 499 -6.37 44.04 -12.60
CA GLU A 499 -5.84 45.36 -12.97
C GLU A 499 -5.23 46.08 -11.75
N HIS A 500 -5.89 46.01 -10.59
CA HIS A 500 -5.47 46.69 -9.36
C HIS A 500 -4.30 46.00 -8.65
N HIS A 501 -4.28 44.66 -8.66
CA HIS A 501 -3.30 43.88 -7.88
C HIS A 501 -2.08 43.50 -8.71
N GLY A 502 -2.07 43.93 -9.99
CA GLY A 502 -1.11 43.48 -10.98
C GLY A 502 -1.29 41.98 -11.23
N SER A 503 -1.58 41.61 -12.46
CA SER A 503 -1.10 40.32 -12.95
C SER A 503 0.36 40.17 -12.51
N HIS A 504 0.75 39.02 -11.98
CA HIS A 504 2.15 38.71 -11.64
C HIS A 504 3.07 38.66 -12.89
N THR A 505 2.83 39.51 -13.90
CA THR A 505 3.75 39.79 -14.99
C THR A 505 4.86 40.75 -14.54
N PRO A 506 6.13 40.35 -14.64
CA PRO A 506 7.24 41.29 -14.67
C PRO A 506 7.31 41.92 -16.07
N HIS A 507 6.49 42.93 -16.35
CA HIS A 507 6.68 43.74 -17.55
C HIS A 507 6.78 45.23 -17.25
N GLY A 508 7.84 45.81 -17.80
CA GLY A 508 8.35 47.14 -17.55
C GLY A 508 7.33 48.25 -17.74
N SER A 509 7.46 49.23 -16.85
CA SER A 509 6.82 50.54 -16.93
C SER A 509 6.96 51.12 -18.35
N HIS A 510 5.84 51.31 -19.06
CA HIS A 510 5.76 52.32 -20.11
C HIS A 510 5.42 53.65 -19.44
N GLY A 511 6.42 54.53 -19.33
CA GLY A 511 6.20 55.86 -18.77
C GLY A 511 7.44 56.69 -18.48
N LYS A 512 8.38 56.79 -19.42
CA LYS A 512 9.16 58.03 -19.65
C LYS A 512 10.00 57.93 -20.92
N GLU A 513 9.77 58.89 -21.81
CA GLU A 513 10.60 59.18 -22.97
C GLU A 513 12.07 59.38 -22.55
N VAL A 514 12.96 58.56 -23.09
CA VAL A 514 14.35 58.95 -23.33
C VAL A 514 14.73 58.44 -24.72
N ASP A 515 15.13 59.40 -25.53
CA ASP A 515 15.51 59.28 -26.92
C ASP A 515 16.92 58.67 -27.08
N THR A 516 17.16 58.12 -28.27
CA THR A 516 18.46 57.84 -28.92
C THR A 516 19.28 56.56 -28.61
N HIS A 517 19.26 55.69 -29.63
CA HIS A 517 20.35 54.86 -30.20
C HIS A 517 20.93 53.67 -29.40
N VAL A 518 20.74 52.45 -29.94
CA VAL A 518 21.74 51.60 -30.64
C VAL A 518 21.33 50.11 -30.58
N ASP A 519 21.49 49.46 -31.74
CA ASP A 519 21.61 48.03 -32.07
C ASP A 519 20.42 47.05 -32.06
N LYS A 520 20.18 46.55 -33.27
CA LYS A 520 19.42 45.35 -33.61
C LYS A 520 20.12 44.11 -33.02
N ALA A 521 19.51 43.46 -32.04
CA ALA A 521 19.83 42.07 -31.70
C ALA A 521 18.56 41.30 -31.29
N ALA A 522 18.32 40.21 -32.03
CA ALA A 522 17.51 38.99 -31.79
C ALA A 522 16.12 39.08 -31.09
N PRO A 523 15.10 38.35 -31.58
CA PRO A 523 13.83 38.24 -30.86
C PRO A 523 14.04 37.45 -29.56
N ALA A 524 13.75 38.09 -28.42
CA ALA A 524 13.67 37.41 -27.13
C ALA A 524 12.54 36.36 -27.20
N LYS A 525 12.90 35.09 -27.01
CA LYS A 525 11.92 34.01 -26.82
C LYS A 525 11.20 34.26 -25.50
N SER A 526 9.89 34.50 -25.53
CA SER A 526 9.00 34.35 -24.38
C SER A 526 9.18 32.95 -23.80
N SER A 527 9.20 32.83 -22.46
CA SER A 527 9.18 31.53 -21.82
C SER A 527 7.79 30.92 -21.97
N GLU A 528 7.71 29.60 -22.17
CA GLU A 528 6.47 28.83 -22.28
C GLU A 528 5.50 29.09 -21.10
N ALA A 529 6.04 29.36 -19.91
CA ALA A 529 5.28 29.72 -18.72
C ALA A 529 4.55 31.08 -18.86
N ALA A 530 5.20 32.09 -19.47
CA ALA A 530 4.59 33.41 -19.68
C ALA A 530 3.46 33.36 -20.71
N GLU A 531 3.64 32.60 -21.79
CA GLU A 531 2.61 32.38 -22.81
C GLU A 531 1.39 31.63 -22.23
N THR A 532 1.63 30.69 -21.32
CA THR A 532 0.57 29.93 -20.64
C THR A 532 -0.25 30.80 -19.68
N GLU A 533 0.41 31.69 -18.94
CA GLU A 533 -0.25 32.62 -18.03
C GLU A 533 -1.09 33.66 -18.79
N GLU A 534 -0.56 34.20 -19.89
CA GLU A 534 -1.28 35.09 -20.80
C GLU A 534 -2.51 34.40 -21.40
N TYR A 535 -2.40 33.13 -21.80
CA TYR A 535 -3.54 32.35 -22.28
C TYR A 535 -4.66 32.29 -21.23
N PHE A 536 -4.37 31.93 -19.99
CA PHE A 536 -5.39 31.84 -18.95
C PHE A 536 -6.02 33.20 -18.61
N HIS A 537 -5.25 34.27 -18.64
CA HIS A 537 -5.75 35.63 -18.47
C HIS A 537 -6.74 36.00 -19.58
N HIS A 538 -6.36 35.80 -20.84
CA HIS A 538 -7.23 36.04 -21.99
C HIS A 538 -8.50 35.18 -21.94
N GLN A 539 -8.41 33.92 -21.51
CA GLN A 539 -9.60 33.08 -21.29
C GLN A 539 -10.52 33.64 -20.21
N LEU A 540 -9.97 34.24 -19.16
CA LEU A 540 -10.75 34.83 -18.08
C LEU A 540 -11.47 36.11 -18.55
N GLU A 541 -10.77 37.00 -19.25
CA GLU A 541 -11.34 38.21 -19.85
C GLU A 541 -12.46 37.89 -20.85
N ALA A 542 -12.30 36.82 -21.64
CA ALA A 542 -13.32 36.34 -22.55
C ALA A 542 -14.53 35.70 -21.85
N GLY A 543 -14.55 35.64 -20.51
CA GLY A 543 -15.62 35.00 -19.73
C GLY A 543 -15.65 33.49 -19.89
N ASN A 544 -14.51 32.85 -20.20
CA ASN A 544 -14.45 31.41 -20.40
C ASN A 544 -14.21 30.65 -19.09
N ARG A 545 -14.73 29.43 -19.10
CA ARG A 545 -14.61 28.42 -18.04
C ARG A 545 -13.17 28.13 -17.64
N ILE A 546 -12.28 28.09 -18.63
CA ILE A 546 -10.88 27.75 -18.43
C ILE A 546 -10.21 28.79 -17.54
N GLY A 547 -10.35 30.08 -17.88
CA GLY A 547 -9.87 31.20 -17.07
C GLY A 547 -10.52 31.22 -15.68
N PHE A 548 -11.84 30.95 -15.62
CA PHE A 548 -12.55 30.88 -14.35
C PHE A 548 -11.94 29.85 -13.38
N ILE A 549 -11.70 28.60 -13.82
CA ILE A 549 -11.10 27.57 -12.95
C ILE A 549 -9.69 27.96 -12.57
N ASN A 550 -8.86 28.42 -13.53
CA ASN A 550 -7.48 28.78 -13.24
C ASN A 550 -7.40 29.80 -12.10
N GLN A 551 -8.17 30.88 -12.22
CA GLN A 551 -8.22 31.92 -11.19
C GLN A 551 -8.81 31.40 -9.87
N LYS A 552 -9.81 30.51 -9.91
CA LYS A 552 -10.35 29.89 -8.69
C LYS A 552 -9.34 28.99 -7.98
N LEU A 553 -8.47 28.30 -8.71
CA LEU A 553 -7.42 27.45 -8.14
C LEU A 553 -6.23 28.27 -7.62
N GLN A 554 -5.94 29.41 -8.25
CA GLN A 554 -4.86 30.31 -7.87
C GLN A 554 -5.25 31.17 -6.65
N GLU A 555 -6.33 31.93 -6.75
CA GLU A 555 -6.77 32.91 -5.74
C GLU A 555 -8.30 32.85 -5.59
N PRO A 556 -8.85 31.86 -4.88
CA PRO A 556 -10.29 31.62 -4.83
C PRO A 556 -11.11 32.79 -4.30
N ARG A 557 -10.53 33.61 -3.41
CA ARG A 557 -11.16 34.77 -2.76
C ARG A 557 -11.21 36.03 -3.62
N SER A 558 -10.45 36.10 -4.72
CA SER A 558 -10.49 37.23 -5.67
C SER A 558 -11.89 37.55 -6.20
N TYR A 559 -12.78 36.55 -6.26
CA TYR A 559 -14.18 36.74 -6.68
C TYR A 559 -15.09 37.43 -5.63
N ASP A 560 -14.60 37.65 -4.41
CA ASP A 560 -15.29 38.48 -3.40
C ASP A 560 -14.80 39.94 -3.41
N PHE A 561 -13.84 40.28 -4.27
CA PHE A 561 -13.32 41.65 -4.42
C PHE A 561 -14.45 42.66 -4.66
N LYS A 562 -14.46 43.75 -3.89
CA LYS A 562 -15.51 44.79 -3.87
C LYS A 562 -16.94 44.26 -3.68
N LYS A 563 -17.14 43.03 -3.19
CA LYS A 563 -18.47 42.47 -2.89
C LYS A 563 -18.71 42.32 -1.39
N THR A 564 -17.69 42.47 -0.56
CA THR A 564 -17.78 42.10 0.86
C THR A 564 -18.57 43.10 1.70
N HIS A 565 -18.67 44.36 1.28
CA HIS A 565 -19.49 45.39 1.94
C HIS A 565 -20.99 45.05 1.99
N ASN A 566 -21.48 44.21 1.08
CA ASN A 566 -22.88 43.73 1.04
C ASN A 566 -23.06 42.30 1.56
N LYS A 567 -22.01 41.70 2.14
CA LYS A 567 -22.03 40.31 2.63
C LYS A 567 -21.63 40.25 4.10
N ARG A 568 -22.40 39.50 4.90
CA ARG A 568 -21.97 39.16 6.27
C ARG A 568 -20.73 38.28 6.23
N PHE A 569 -19.99 38.24 7.32
CA PHE A 569 -18.76 37.44 7.43
C PHE A 569 -18.98 35.97 7.02
N ASN A 570 -20.09 35.37 7.45
CA ASN A 570 -20.40 33.98 7.11
C ASN A 570 -20.97 33.74 5.69
N GLU A 571 -21.30 34.80 4.94
CA GLU A 571 -21.80 34.73 3.56
C GLU A 571 -20.69 34.83 2.50
N ARG A 572 -19.47 35.18 2.93
CA ARG A 572 -18.28 35.26 2.07
C ARG A 572 -17.90 33.87 1.51
N LEU A 573 -17.18 33.84 0.40
CA LEU A 573 -16.69 32.62 -0.26
C LEU A 573 -15.89 31.77 0.71
N ARG A 574 -15.86 30.45 0.51
CA ARG A 574 -15.30 29.51 1.51
C ARG A 574 -14.27 28.55 0.93
N MET A 575 -13.99 28.65 -0.37
CA MET A 575 -13.03 27.79 -1.04
C MET A 575 -11.62 28.11 -0.52
N PRO A 576 -10.88 27.11 -0.02
CA PRO A 576 -9.52 27.32 0.45
C PRO A 576 -8.54 27.37 -0.73
N GLN A 577 -7.35 27.92 -0.48
CA GLN A 577 -6.27 27.98 -1.46
C GLN A 577 -5.43 26.70 -1.36
N PHE A 578 -5.38 25.93 -2.45
CA PHE A 578 -4.53 24.75 -2.53
C PHE A 578 -3.13 25.16 -3.03
N PRO A 579 -2.04 24.63 -2.45
CA PRO A 579 -0.67 24.97 -2.85
C PRO A 579 -0.26 24.21 -4.12
N PHE A 580 -1.02 24.37 -5.20
CA PHE A 580 -0.74 23.74 -6.49
C PHE A 580 0.31 24.53 -7.27
N THR A 581 1.25 23.81 -7.90
CA THR A 581 2.10 24.37 -8.97
C THR A 581 1.27 24.68 -10.21
N ALA A 582 1.81 25.45 -11.15
CA ALA A 582 1.14 25.76 -12.42
C ALA A 582 0.74 24.48 -13.18
N GLU A 583 1.67 23.53 -13.34
CA GLU A 583 1.41 22.22 -13.98
C GLU A 583 0.33 21.40 -13.27
N GLN A 584 0.31 21.43 -11.93
CA GLN A 584 -0.73 20.76 -11.14
C GLN A 584 -2.09 21.42 -11.35
N ARG A 585 -2.16 22.76 -11.39
CA ARG A 585 -3.40 23.48 -11.70
C ARG A 585 -3.91 23.11 -13.08
N GLU A 586 -3.04 23.11 -14.09
CA GLU A 586 -3.40 22.71 -15.46
C GLU A 586 -3.92 21.27 -15.52
N SER A 587 -3.28 20.34 -14.80
CA SER A 587 -3.73 18.95 -14.70
C SER A 587 -5.13 18.85 -14.09
N VAL A 588 -5.40 19.61 -13.02
CA VAL A 588 -6.73 19.66 -12.39
C VAL A 588 -7.75 20.30 -13.33
N ILE A 589 -7.41 21.40 -14.01
CA ILE A 589 -8.27 22.07 -14.98
C ILE A 589 -8.65 21.11 -16.11
N THR A 590 -7.68 20.41 -16.67
CA THR A 590 -7.87 19.41 -17.73
C THR A 590 -8.82 18.30 -17.27
N PHE A 591 -8.61 17.77 -16.06
CA PHE A 591 -9.50 16.76 -15.49
C PHE A 591 -10.93 17.29 -15.30
N VAL A 592 -11.09 18.47 -14.69
CA VAL A 592 -12.41 19.08 -14.41
C VAL A 592 -13.16 19.44 -15.70
N LEU A 593 -12.47 19.93 -16.72
CA LEU A 593 -13.04 20.18 -18.05
C LEU A 593 -13.49 18.89 -18.75
N GLY A 594 -12.87 17.76 -18.43
CA GLY A 594 -13.27 16.44 -18.91
C GLY A 594 -14.52 15.87 -18.24
N LEU A 595 -14.98 16.44 -17.11
CA LEU A 595 -16.17 15.98 -16.40
C LEU A 595 -17.45 16.46 -17.12
N VAL A 596 -18.05 15.59 -17.93
CA VAL A 596 -19.31 15.84 -18.63
C VAL A 596 -20.36 14.78 -18.25
N ALA A 597 -21.53 15.23 -17.81
CA ALA A 597 -22.66 14.41 -17.33
C ALA A 597 -23.02 13.24 -18.22
N GLU A 598 -22.96 13.49 -19.52
CA GLU A 598 -23.33 12.54 -20.55
C GLU A 598 -22.11 11.69 -20.85
N PRO A 599 -22.14 10.40 -20.51
CA PRO A 599 -21.09 9.50 -20.94
C PRO A 599 -21.00 9.58 -22.48
N PRO A 600 -19.78 9.57 -23.05
CA PRO A 600 -19.62 9.38 -24.49
C PRO A 600 -20.48 8.19 -24.95
N ARG A 601 -21.08 8.28 -26.15
CA ARG A 601 -21.88 7.17 -26.70
C ARG A 601 -21.09 5.86 -26.54
N ASP A 602 -21.75 4.76 -26.20
CA ASP A 602 -21.10 3.46 -25.88
C ASP A 602 -19.99 3.02 -26.84
N LYS A 603 -20.10 3.38 -28.12
CA LYS A 603 -19.08 3.10 -29.15
C LYS A 603 -17.74 3.83 -28.96
N TYR A 604 -17.73 4.94 -28.19
CA TYR A 604 -16.56 5.73 -27.82
C TYR A 604 -16.09 5.44 -26.39
N LEU A 605 -16.85 4.68 -25.61
CA LEU A 605 -16.39 4.21 -24.31
C LEU A 605 -15.32 3.15 -24.54
N TYR A 606 -14.13 3.40 -24.02
CA TYR A 606 -13.07 2.41 -24.03
C TYR A 606 -13.53 1.19 -23.21
N LYS A 607 -13.74 0.07 -23.91
CA LYS A 607 -14.06 -1.23 -23.32
C LYS A 607 -12.77 -2.05 -23.31
N PRO A 608 -11.97 -1.99 -22.25
CA PRO A 608 -10.70 -2.70 -22.20
C PRO A 608 -10.93 -4.20 -22.40
N SER A 609 -9.99 -4.88 -23.05
CA SER A 609 -9.92 -6.33 -22.96
C SER A 609 -9.75 -6.76 -21.50
N ALA A 610 -10.02 -8.02 -21.15
CA ALA A 610 -9.81 -8.51 -19.78
C ALA A 610 -8.37 -8.25 -19.30
N ARG A 611 -7.40 -8.35 -20.22
CA ARG A 611 -6.00 -8.03 -19.97
C ARG A 611 -5.79 -6.54 -19.67
N ASP A 612 -6.30 -5.65 -20.52
CA ASP A 612 -6.13 -4.20 -20.31
C ASP A 612 -6.83 -3.74 -19.03
N ALA A 613 -7.97 -4.34 -18.70
CA ALA A 613 -8.68 -4.09 -17.45
C ALA A 613 -7.82 -4.47 -16.23
N ALA A 614 -7.15 -5.62 -16.28
CA ALA A 614 -6.21 -6.05 -15.23
C ALA A 614 -5.01 -5.11 -15.11
N LEU A 615 -4.44 -4.67 -16.24
CA LEU A 615 -3.34 -3.71 -16.26
C LEU A 615 -3.74 -2.37 -15.61
N ILE A 616 -4.93 -1.86 -15.96
CA ILE A 616 -5.45 -0.60 -15.39
C ILE A 616 -5.75 -0.76 -13.90
N ALA A 617 -6.38 -1.87 -13.49
CA ALA A 617 -6.74 -2.12 -12.09
C ALA A 617 -5.50 -2.24 -11.20
N GLY A 618 -4.53 -3.09 -11.55
CA GLY A 618 -3.33 -3.25 -10.73
C GLY A 618 -2.40 -2.05 -10.75
N LYS A 619 -2.33 -1.26 -11.85
CA LYS A 619 -1.57 0.00 -11.86
C LYS A 619 -2.06 0.97 -10.77
N LYS A 620 -3.37 1.08 -10.56
CA LYS A 620 -3.95 1.91 -9.47
C LYS A 620 -3.49 1.42 -8.09
N VAL A 621 -3.37 0.10 -7.90
CA VAL A 621 -2.92 -0.49 -6.65
C VAL A 621 -1.41 -0.26 -6.43
N LEU A 622 -0.59 -0.43 -7.48
CA LEU A 622 0.85 -0.13 -7.45
C LEU A 622 1.14 1.32 -7.04
N GLU A 623 0.38 2.25 -7.60
CA GLU A 623 0.48 3.69 -7.27
C GLU A 623 -0.02 3.96 -5.84
N LYS A 624 -1.15 3.37 -5.44
CA LYS A 624 -1.72 3.54 -4.09
C LYS A 624 -0.74 3.15 -2.98
N TYR A 625 0.01 2.06 -3.15
CA TYR A 625 0.97 1.56 -2.17
C TYR A 625 2.42 1.91 -2.49
N ASN A 626 2.66 2.73 -3.53
CA ASN A 626 3.98 3.18 -3.98
C ASN A 626 4.98 2.01 -4.13
N CYS A 627 4.55 0.92 -4.78
CA CYS A 627 5.39 -0.25 -4.98
C CYS A 627 6.67 0.10 -5.76
N GLY A 628 6.58 1.06 -6.70
CA GLY A 628 7.70 1.62 -7.44
C GLY A 628 8.72 2.40 -6.58
N GLY A 629 8.34 2.86 -5.38
CA GLY A 629 9.28 3.48 -4.45
C GLY A 629 10.35 2.52 -3.96
N CYS A 630 10.03 1.22 -3.89
CA CYS A 630 10.96 0.16 -3.49
C CYS A 630 11.47 -0.67 -4.68
N HIS A 631 10.56 -1.13 -5.54
CA HIS A 631 10.84 -2.11 -6.58
C HIS A 631 11.03 -1.48 -7.95
N VAL A 632 12.01 -1.98 -8.71
CA VAL A 632 12.09 -1.72 -10.15
C VAL A 632 10.96 -2.50 -10.83
N LEU A 633 10.02 -1.80 -11.46
CA LEU A 633 8.88 -2.39 -12.16
C LEU A 633 9.20 -2.65 -13.64
N GLU A 634 9.98 -1.76 -14.26
CA GLU A 634 10.50 -1.95 -15.61
C GLU A 634 11.97 -1.52 -15.66
N ALA A 635 12.79 -2.30 -16.39
CA ALA A 635 14.19 -1.97 -16.64
C ALA A 635 14.35 -0.75 -17.57
N GLU A 636 15.55 -0.17 -17.63
CA GLU A 636 15.85 0.91 -18.57
C GLU A 636 15.79 0.41 -20.02
N LYS A 637 15.34 1.27 -20.95
CA LYS A 637 15.29 0.96 -22.39
C LYS A 637 16.07 2.03 -23.14
N TRP A 638 17.14 1.63 -23.83
CA TRP A 638 18.01 2.58 -24.54
C TRP A 638 17.94 2.28 -26.02
N LYS A 639 17.58 3.28 -26.81
CA LYS A 639 17.67 3.22 -28.28
C LYS A 639 19.06 3.68 -28.67
N ILE A 640 19.75 2.82 -29.40
CA ILE A 640 21.13 3.04 -29.81
C ILE A 640 21.27 2.96 -31.33
N SER A 641 22.06 3.88 -31.88
CA SER A 641 22.51 3.90 -33.27
C SER A 641 24.03 3.84 -33.31
N TYR A 642 24.58 2.94 -34.11
CA TYR A 642 26.00 2.62 -34.09
C TYR A 642 26.49 2.05 -35.42
N PRO A 643 27.76 2.23 -35.79
CA PRO A 643 28.31 1.62 -36.99
C PRO A 643 28.40 0.09 -36.85
N PRO A 644 28.27 -0.69 -37.94
CA PRO A 644 28.51 -2.12 -37.93
C PRO A 644 29.88 -2.48 -37.34
N GLY A 645 29.94 -3.48 -36.47
CA GLY A 645 31.17 -3.91 -35.80
C GLY A 645 31.48 -3.24 -34.45
N GLU A 646 30.73 -2.21 -34.03
CA GLU A 646 31.00 -1.45 -32.80
C GLU A 646 30.98 -2.32 -31.53
N PHE A 647 30.03 -3.26 -31.45
CA PHE A 647 29.83 -4.09 -30.24
C PHE A 647 30.49 -5.46 -30.34
N GLY A 648 30.81 -5.92 -31.57
CA GLY A 648 31.40 -7.22 -31.83
C GLY A 648 30.42 -8.39 -31.68
N VAL A 649 30.96 -9.60 -31.51
CA VAL A 649 30.16 -10.82 -31.28
C VAL A 649 30.26 -11.20 -29.81
N GLN A 650 29.13 -11.37 -29.14
CA GLN A 650 29.12 -11.91 -27.78
C GLN A 650 29.36 -13.42 -27.82
N ALA A 651 30.42 -13.89 -27.16
CA ALA A 651 30.67 -15.32 -27.02
C ALA A 651 29.53 -15.98 -26.23
N THR A 652 28.85 -16.95 -26.84
CA THR A 652 27.80 -17.74 -26.17
C THR A 652 28.41 -18.96 -25.50
N ASN A 653 28.35 -19.02 -24.17
CA ASN A 653 28.69 -20.24 -23.45
C ASN A 653 27.66 -21.34 -23.72
N SER A 654 28.08 -22.60 -23.69
CA SER A 654 27.17 -23.74 -23.78
C SER A 654 26.11 -23.65 -22.68
N THR A 655 24.83 -23.72 -23.06
CA THR A 655 23.70 -23.62 -22.14
C THR A 655 22.50 -24.38 -22.69
N TYR A 656 21.49 -24.58 -21.86
CA TYR A 656 20.33 -25.36 -22.25
C TYR A 656 19.58 -24.70 -23.42
N PRO A 657 19.20 -25.45 -24.47
CA PRO A 657 18.57 -24.90 -25.66
C PRO A 657 17.28 -24.11 -25.38
N PHE A 658 16.50 -24.51 -24.37
CA PHE A 658 15.24 -23.84 -24.03
C PHE A 658 15.41 -22.45 -23.39
N LEU A 659 16.62 -22.06 -23.01
CA LEU A 659 16.93 -20.72 -22.49
C LEU A 659 17.28 -19.73 -23.60
N LEU A 660 17.58 -20.22 -24.80
CA LEU A 660 17.98 -19.37 -25.91
C LEU A 660 16.74 -18.77 -26.58
N GLN A 661 16.74 -17.45 -26.73
CA GLN A 661 15.69 -16.77 -27.47
C GLN A 661 15.86 -17.04 -28.96
N HIS A 662 14.77 -17.43 -29.63
CA HIS A 662 14.74 -17.62 -31.07
C HIS A 662 14.24 -16.34 -31.75
N TYR A 663 15.03 -15.85 -32.72
CA TYR A 663 14.68 -14.73 -33.59
C TYR A 663 14.38 -15.25 -34.99
N SER A 664 13.39 -14.67 -35.66
CA SER A 664 13.08 -15.01 -37.05
C SER A 664 14.20 -14.57 -38.00
N PRO A 665 14.38 -15.24 -39.16
CA PRO A 665 15.32 -14.79 -40.17
C PRO A 665 15.10 -13.34 -40.62
N THR A 666 13.85 -12.88 -40.60
CA THR A 666 13.48 -11.50 -40.94
C THR A 666 13.95 -10.51 -39.89
N GLU A 667 13.84 -10.82 -38.58
CA GLU A 667 14.36 -9.97 -37.51
C GLU A 667 15.88 -9.86 -37.56
N LEU A 668 16.56 -10.98 -37.78
CA LEU A 668 18.02 -11.02 -37.93
C LEU A 668 18.48 -10.21 -39.16
N ALA A 669 17.83 -10.38 -40.31
CA ALA A 669 18.16 -9.64 -41.52
C ALA A 669 17.89 -8.13 -41.38
N ALA A 670 16.77 -7.76 -40.76
CA ALA A 670 16.42 -6.36 -40.53
C ALA A 670 17.42 -5.66 -39.62
N GLN A 671 17.89 -6.35 -38.57
CA GLN A 671 18.83 -5.78 -37.61
C GLN A 671 20.29 -5.78 -38.14
N ALA A 672 20.62 -6.64 -39.09
CA ALA A 672 21.91 -6.67 -39.78
C ALA A 672 22.04 -5.68 -40.96
N THR A 673 20.96 -4.97 -41.32
CA THR A 673 20.96 -4.03 -42.46
C THR A 673 21.14 -2.59 -41.97
N PRO A 674 22.27 -1.91 -42.28
CA PRO A 674 22.48 -0.54 -41.87
C PRO A 674 21.61 0.45 -42.65
N ASP A 675 21.32 1.59 -42.03
CA ASP A 675 20.55 2.66 -42.66
C ASP A 675 21.41 3.51 -43.62
N ASN A 676 20.82 4.57 -44.17
CA ASN A 676 21.49 5.46 -45.13
C ASN A 676 22.71 6.21 -44.55
N ARG A 677 22.88 6.22 -43.22
CA ARG A 677 24.06 6.77 -42.53
C ARG A 677 25.10 5.70 -42.22
N ASN A 678 24.89 4.48 -42.72
CA ASN A 678 25.68 3.29 -42.41
C ASN A 678 25.64 2.94 -40.91
N GLU A 679 24.51 3.15 -40.26
CA GLU A 679 24.29 2.82 -38.84
C GLU A 679 23.28 1.69 -38.67
N LEU A 680 23.56 0.78 -37.74
CA LEU A 680 22.61 -0.21 -37.22
C LEU A 680 21.86 0.39 -36.03
N ARG A 681 20.65 -0.11 -35.79
CA ARG A 681 19.81 0.34 -34.67
C ARG A 681 19.41 -0.81 -33.78
N SER A 682 19.40 -0.58 -32.47
CA SER A 682 18.93 -1.57 -31.50
C SER A 682 18.29 -0.91 -30.30
N THR A 683 17.43 -1.66 -29.60
CA THR A 683 16.85 -1.23 -28.33
C THR A 683 17.30 -2.21 -27.25
N VAL A 684 18.27 -1.79 -26.44
CA VAL A 684 18.76 -2.61 -25.33
C VAL A 684 17.90 -2.36 -24.09
N SER A 685 17.56 -3.43 -23.36
CA SER A 685 16.74 -3.37 -22.15
C SER A 685 17.50 -3.97 -20.98
N GLY A 686 17.84 -3.15 -19.98
CA GLY A 686 18.74 -3.57 -18.91
C GLY A 686 18.84 -2.58 -17.76
N MET A 687 19.73 -2.89 -16.83
CA MET A 687 20.09 -2.04 -15.68
C MET A 687 21.59 -1.79 -15.71
N PRO A 688 22.08 -0.67 -15.13
CA PRO A 688 23.52 -0.45 -15.02
C PRO A 688 24.21 -1.65 -14.35
N ALA A 689 25.36 -2.06 -14.87
CA ALA A 689 26.22 -3.00 -14.17
C ALA A 689 26.95 -2.28 -13.04
N PHE A 690 27.15 -2.95 -11.90
CA PHE A 690 27.72 -2.33 -10.71
C PHE A 690 29.13 -2.83 -10.41
N ALA A 691 29.99 -1.93 -9.97
CA ALA A 691 31.35 -2.24 -9.60
C ALA A 691 31.37 -3.10 -8.34
N LYS A 692 32.28 -4.08 -8.30
CA LYS A 692 32.45 -4.98 -7.15
C LYS A 692 32.87 -4.25 -5.89
N ALA A 693 33.65 -3.17 -6.03
CA ALA A 693 34.30 -2.49 -4.93
C ALA A 693 33.35 -1.64 -4.09
N ASP A 694 32.40 -0.94 -4.71
CA ASP A 694 31.59 0.08 -4.02
C ASP A 694 30.10 0.07 -4.40
N GLY A 695 29.69 -0.79 -5.34
CA GLY A 695 28.31 -0.85 -5.82
C GLY A 695 27.89 0.39 -6.62
N GLN A 696 28.83 1.16 -7.18
CA GLN A 696 28.51 2.24 -8.09
C GLN A 696 28.32 1.71 -9.53
N PRO A 697 27.50 2.38 -10.36
CA PRO A 697 27.41 2.07 -11.79
C PRO A 697 28.78 2.14 -12.46
N ILE A 698 29.12 1.14 -13.28
CA ILE A 698 30.38 1.12 -14.01
C ILE A 698 30.28 2.07 -15.21
N VAL A 699 31.14 3.08 -15.20
CA VAL A 699 31.39 4.01 -16.31
C VAL A 699 32.85 3.89 -16.70
N ILE A 700 33.13 3.82 -17.99
CA ILE A 700 34.48 3.68 -18.55
C ILE A 700 34.81 4.91 -19.39
N ASP A 701 35.99 5.49 -19.20
CA ASP A 701 36.51 6.54 -20.06
C ASP A 701 36.93 5.95 -21.41
N GLU A 702 36.45 6.52 -22.52
CA GLU A 702 36.75 6.02 -23.86
C GLU A 702 38.20 6.24 -24.28
N SER A 703 38.88 7.24 -23.71
CA SER A 703 40.23 7.64 -24.13
C SER A 703 41.30 6.67 -23.65
N ASP A 704 41.15 6.11 -22.45
CA ASP A 704 42.12 5.20 -21.83
C ASP A 704 41.55 3.82 -21.47
N GLY A 705 40.22 3.64 -21.58
CA GLY A 705 39.55 2.38 -21.29
C GLY A 705 39.46 2.04 -19.79
N THR A 706 39.76 2.98 -18.90
CA THR A 706 39.75 2.78 -17.45
C THR A 706 38.38 3.12 -16.85
N ALA A 707 38.07 2.52 -15.70
CA ALA A 707 36.84 2.83 -14.98
C ALA A 707 36.93 4.25 -14.39
N VAL A 708 35.92 5.07 -14.62
CA VAL A 708 35.84 6.43 -14.07
C VAL A 708 35.68 6.34 -12.56
N GLU A 709 36.68 6.82 -11.83
CA GLU A 709 36.63 6.91 -10.37
C GLU A 709 35.65 8.01 -9.92
N ASN A 710 34.93 7.75 -8.83
CA ASN A 710 33.95 8.68 -8.31
C ASN A 710 34.63 9.99 -7.83
N GLY A 711 34.21 11.12 -8.41
CA GLY A 711 34.76 12.45 -8.11
C GLY A 711 35.94 12.87 -9.00
N SER A 712 36.44 11.97 -9.86
CA SER A 712 37.46 12.31 -10.85
C SER A 712 36.86 13.08 -12.04
N PRO A 713 37.54 14.10 -12.58
CA PRO A 713 37.09 14.78 -13.79
C PRO A 713 37.20 13.84 -14.99
N TYR A 714 36.13 13.77 -15.79
CA TYR A 714 36.07 12.99 -17.03
C TYR A 714 35.33 13.80 -18.10
N ASP A 715 35.56 13.48 -19.37
CA ASP A 715 34.77 14.04 -20.48
C ASP A 715 33.43 13.29 -20.60
N PRO A 716 32.28 13.90 -20.26
CA PRO A 716 30.99 13.23 -20.31
C PRO A 716 30.55 12.83 -21.72
N SER A 717 31.21 13.33 -22.77
CA SER A 717 30.96 12.93 -24.16
C SER A 717 31.73 11.68 -24.59
N ALA A 718 32.81 11.33 -23.88
CA ALA A 718 33.73 10.24 -24.20
C ALA A 718 33.68 9.14 -23.12
N ILE A 719 32.48 8.63 -22.82
CA ILE A 719 32.29 7.56 -21.84
C ILE A 719 31.45 6.41 -22.38
N LYS A 720 31.74 5.20 -21.89
CA LYS A 720 30.93 3.99 -22.05
C LYS A 720 30.24 3.62 -20.75
N TYR A 721 28.96 3.30 -20.83
CA TYR A 721 28.20 2.73 -19.72
C TYR A 721 28.16 1.21 -19.84
N ALA A 722 28.39 0.50 -18.74
CA ALA A 722 28.16 -0.94 -18.69
C ALA A 722 26.70 -1.23 -18.34
N LEU A 723 26.01 -2.02 -19.17
CA LEU A 723 24.60 -2.36 -19.00
C LEU A 723 24.41 -3.88 -18.92
N ASP A 724 23.90 -4.37 -17.78
CA ASP A 724 23.43 -5.75 -17.64
C ASP A 724 22.06 -5.88 -18.30
N LEU A 725 21.97 -6.74 -19.31
CA LEU A 725 20.70 -7.00 -20.02
C LEU A 725 19.72 -7.73 -19.12
N TYR A 726 18.46 -7.32 -19.11
CA TYR A 726 17.35 -8.02 -18.45
C TYR A 726 16.43 -8.72 -19.45
N LYS A 727 16.65 -8.47 -20.74
CA LYS A 727 16.02 -9.17 -21.84
C LYS A 727 17.04 -9.39 -22.94
N PRO A 728 17.10 -10.58 -23.57
CA PRO A 728 17.95 -10.78 -24.74
C PRO A 728 17.57 -9.81 -25.86
N THR A 729 18.56 -9.32 -26.58
CA THR A 729 18.38 -8.32 -27.64
C THR A 729 19.35 -8.57 -28.78
N LEU A 730 18.93 -8.19 -29.99
CA LEU A 730 19.82 -8.18 -31.13
C LEU A 730 20.70 -6.94 -31.08
N VAL A 731 22.01 -7.13 -31.20
CA VAL A 731 23.03 -6.08 -31.35
C VAL A 731 24.02 -6.56 -32.41
N ASP A 732 24.29 -5.70 -33.40
CA ASP A 732 25.25 -5.95 -34.49
C ASP A 732 25.07 -7.28 -35.26
N GLY A 733 23.83 -7.59 -35.66
CA GLY A 733 23.43 -8.85 -36.32
C GLY A 733 23.35 -10.07 -35.39
N GLY A 734 23.84 -9.97 -34.15
CA GLY A 734 23.99 -11.08 -33.20
C GLY A 734 23.04 -11.01 -32.01
N SER A 735 22.75 -12.17 -31.42
CA SER A 735 21.95 -12.27 -30.19
C SER A 735 22.82 -12.02 -28.95
N TYR A 736 22.55 -10.93 -28.26
CA TYR A 736 23.12 -10.66 -26.94
C TYR A 736 22.15 -11.18 -25.87
N ILE A 737 22.63 -12.09 -25.05
CA ILE A 737 21.82 -12.79 -24.06
C ILE A 737 22.04 -12.22 -22.65
N THR A 738 21.00 -12.27 -21.83
CA THR A 738 21.04 -11.88 -20.42
C THR A 738 22.07 -12.71 -19.65
N GLY A 739 22.73 -12.12 -18.65
CA GLY A 739 23.64 -12.85 -17.75
C GLY A 739 25.06 -13.10 -18.26
N GLN A 740 25.39 -12.63 -19.46
CA GLN A 740 26.76 -12.57 -19.98
C GLN A 740 27.43 -11.24 -19.61
N ASN A 741 28.59 -10.95 -20.19
CA ASN A 741 29.28 -9.67 -20.00
C ASN A 741 28.35 -8.49 -20.31
N ALA A 742 28.38 -7.49 -19.44
CA ALA A 742 27.63 -6.25 -19.61
C ALA A 742 27.92 -5.61 -20.97
N VAL A 743 26.87 -5.08 -21.60
CA VAL A 743 26.98 -4.37 -22.87
C VAL A 743 27.60 -3.01 -22.61
N MET A 744 28.73 -2.71 -23.26
CA MET A 744 29.43 -1.43 -23.14
C MET A 744 28.86 -0.44 -24.16
N VAL A 745 27.96 0.43 -23.73
CA VAL A 745 27.27 1.39 -24.60
C VAL A 745 27.94 2.76 -24.51
N ALA A 746 28.55 3.20 -25.61
CA ALA A 746 29.14 4.53 -25.73
C ALA A 746 28.09 5.63 -25.69
N ARG A 747 28.35 6.72 -24.96
CA ARG A 747 27.40 7.85 -24.82
C ARG A 747 26.98 8.42 -26.16
N ARG A 748 27.89 8.47 -27.13
CA ARG A 748 27.65 8.95 -28.50
C ARG A 748 26.65 8.11 -29.30
N THR A 749 26.46 6.84 -28.94
CA THR A 749 25.55 5.92 -29.64
C THR A 749 24.11 5.98 -29.11
N ILE A 750 23.87 6.68 -28.00
CA ILE A 750 22.55 6.71 -27.35
C ILE A 750 21.70 7.82 -27.97
N ASP A 751 20.70 7.42 -28.75
CA ASP A 751 19.70 8.33 -29.32
C ASP A 751 18.67 8.74 -28.26
N GLU A 752 18.22 7.77 -27.46
CA GLU A 752 17.19 7.96 -26.46
C GLU A 752 17.41 7.03 -25.27
N LYS A 753 17.31 7.58 -24.06
CA LYS A 753 17.38 6.83 -22.81
C LYS A 753 16.05 6.94 -22.07
N VAL A 754 15.31 5.84 -22.00
CA VAL A 754 14.13 5.72 -21.16
C VAL A 754 14.56 5.15 -19.80
N PRO A 755 14.46 5.92 -18.70
CA PRO A 755 14.85 5.45 -17.38
C PRO A 755 13.92 4.33 -16.88
N ALA A 756 14.44 3.53 -15.95
CA ALA A 756 13.67 2.49 -15.27
C ALA A 756 12.42 3.08 -14.61
N THR A 757 11.37 2.28 -14.54
CA THR A 757 10.16 2.64 -13.78
C THR A 757 10.29 2.08 -12.37
N GLY A 758 10.28 2.98 -11.37
CA GLY A 758 10.44 2.62 -9.96
C GLY A 758 11.89 2.27 -9.57
N GLY A 759 12.03 1.60 -8.42
CA GLY A 759 13.30 1.17 -7.85
C GLY A 759 14.07 2.29 -7.15
N VAL A 760 13.40 3.38 -6.77
CA VAL A 760 14.03 4.57 -6.14
C VAL A 760 14.92 4.15 -4.97
N LEU A 761 14.34 3.44 -4.00
CA LEU A 761 15.08 3.00 -2.81
C LEU A 761 16.09 1.90 -3.14
N ALA A 762 15.74 0.90 -3.96
CA ALA A 762 16.64 -0.19 -4.28
C ALA A 762 17.95 0.33 -4.91
N ARG A 763 17.84 1.21 -5.93
CA ARG A 763 18.98 1.82 -6.60
C ARG A 763 19.78 2.73 -5.67
N TYR A 764 19.10 3.52 -4.84
CA TYR A 764 19.74 4.34 -3.82
C TYR A 764 20.58 3.50 -2.85
N LEU A 765 20.04 2.37 -2.39
CA LEU A 765 20.64 1.55 -1.34
C LEU A 765 21.87 0.77 -1.78
N ILE A 766 21.99 0.33 -3.04
CA ILE A 766 23.07 -0.55 -3.52
C ILE A 766 24.47 -0.14 -2.99
N PRO A 767 24.99 1.07 -3.26
CA PRO A 767 26.32 1.44 -2.78
C PRO A 767 26.39 1.60 -1.25
N ARG A 768 25.27 1.95 -0.60
CA ARG A 768 25.20 2.13 0.87
C ARG A 768 25.28 0.77 1.58
N VAL A 769 24.44 -0.19 1.16
CA VAL A 769 24.42 -1.54 1.74
C VAL A 769 25.71 -2.29 1.43
N THR A 770 26.35 -2.03 0.29
CA THR A 770 27.69 -2.54 -0.04
C THR A 770 28.70 -2.08 0.98
N LYS A 771 28.78 -0.76 1.22
CA LYS A 771 29.69 -0.19 2.23
C LYS A 771 29.40 -0.73 3.64
N VAL A 772 28.13 -0.89 4.01
CA VAL A 772 27.75 -1.46 5.31
C VAL A 772 28.21 -2.91 5.44
N GLU A 773 27.94 -3.75 4.44
CA GLU A 773 28.34 -5.17 4.50
C GLU A 773 29.87 -5.34 4.49
N GLN A 774 30.59 -4.48 3.78
CA GLN A 774 32.05 -4.49 3.73
C GLN A 774 32.73 -4.20 5.07
N GLN A 775 32.02 -3.57 6.02
CA GLN A 775 32.54 -3.38 7.38
C GLN A 775 32.72 -4.71 8.12
N SER A 776 31.83 -5.68 7.90
CA SER A 776 31.90 -7.03 8.50
C SER A 776 32.54 -8.07 7.57
N ASN A 777 32.44 -7.87 6.26
CA ASN A 777 32.95 -8.79 5.25
C ASN A 777 33.64 -8.01 4.11
N PRO A 778 34.96 -7.79 4.17
CA PRO A 778 35.70 -7.04 3.15
C PRO A 778 35.58 -7.60 1.72
N ASN A 779 35.18 -8.87 1.57
CA ASN A 779 34.98 -9.50 0.26
C ASN A 779 33.56 -9.32 -0.30
N ALA A 780 32.67 -8.61 0.40
CA ALA A 780 31.32 -8.35 -0.07
C ALA A 780 31.34 -7.55 -1.38
N SER A 781 30.62 -8.06 -2.39
CA SER A 781 30.66 -7.51 -3.75
C SER A 781 29.47 -6.60 -4.02
N GLY A 782 29.74 -5.36 -4.42
CA GLY A 782 28.72 -4.40 -4.87
C GLY A 782 27.94 -4.86 -6.11
N ALA A 783 28.55 -5.70 -6.95
CA ALA A 783 27.90 -6.30 -8.12
C ALA A 783 26.73 -7.23 -7.75
N GLU A 784 26.73 -7.76 -6.52
CA GLU A 784 25.73 -8.70 -6.02
C GLU A 784 24.73 -8.02 -5.07
N ALA A 785 24.90 -6.73 -4.78
CA ALA A 785 24.15 -6.01 -3.75
C ALA A 785 22.65 -5.86 -4.06
N PHE A 786 22.24 -6.01 -5.33
CA PHE A 786 20.82 -6.17 -5.67
C PHE A 786 20.16 -7.38 -4.97
N GLY A 787 20.95 -8.39 -4.60
CA GLY A 787 20.54 -9.51 -3.76
C GLY A 787 20.13 -9.13 -2.34
N TRP A 788 20.55 -7.96 -1.84
CA TRP A 788 20.32 -7.50 -0.46
C TRP A 788 19.25 -6.41 -0.32
N VAL A 789 18.76 -5.84 -1.43
CA VAL A 789 17.76 -4.77 -1.48
C VAL A 789 16.43 -5.27 -2.06
N PRO A 790 15.35 -4.46 -2.10
CA PRO A 790 14.10 -4.86 -2.74
C PRO A 790 14.34 -5.35 -4.17
N PRO A 791 13.81 -6.55 -4.54
CA PRO A 791 14.10 -7.14 -5.83
C PRO A 791 13.37 -6.39 -6.97
N PRO A 792 13.94 -6.34 -8.18
CA PRO A 792 13.17 -6.03 -9.38
C PRO A 792 11.97 -6.98 -9.53
N LEU A 793 10.84 -6.45 -9.99
CA LEU A 793 9.60 -7.20 -10.26
C LEU A 793 9.38 -7.43 -11.77
N VAL A 794 10.44 -7.29 -12.56
CA VAL A 794 10.44 -7.63 -13.99
C VAL A 794 10.21 -9.13 -14.14
N GLY A 795 9.16 -9.55 -14.87
CA GLY A 795 8.83 -10.96 -15.05
C GLY A 795 8.18 -11.62 -13.83
N GLU A 796 7.68 -10.86 -12.84
CA GLU A 796 7.11 -11.46 -11.62
C GLU A 796 5.87 -12.34 -11.94
N GLY A 797 5.09 -11.99 -12.95
CA GLY A 797 3.91 -12.73 -13.39
C GLY A 797 4.21 -14.13 -13.92
N THR A 798 5.38 -14.36 -14.51
CA THR A 798 5.84 -15.68 -14.98
C THR A 798 6.64 -16.44 -13.92
N LYS A 799 7.01 -15.78 -12.82
CA LYS A 799 7.91 -16.32 -11.79
C LYS A 799 7.19 -17.06 -10.67
N VAL A 800 6.13 -16.46 -10.14
CA VAL A 800 5.46 -16.94 -8.92
C VAL A 800 4.07 -17.48 -9.18
N GLN A 801 3.60 -18.36 -8.29
CA GLN A 801 2.24 -18.88 -8.32
C GLN A 801 1.23 -17.79 -7.89
N PRO A 802 0.10 -17.64 -8.62
CA PRO A 802 -0.89 -16.60 -8.31
C PRO A 802 -1.44 -16.65 -6.87
N GLY A 803 -1.76 -17.85 -6.37
CA GLY A 803 -2.29 -18.03 -5.02
C GLY A 803 -1.29 -17.61 -3.94
N TRP A 804 -0.01 -17.99 -4.11
CA TRP A 804 1.03 -17.56 -3.18
C TRP A 804 1.26 -16.06 -3.22
N LEU A 805 1.29 -15.43 -4.40
CA LEU A 805 1.51 -13.99 -4.51
C LEU A 805 0.36 -13.21 -3.85
N HIS A 806 -0.89 -13.65 -4.05
CA HIS A 806 -2.05 -13.09 -3.37
C HIS A 806 -1.87 -13.12 -1.84
N ASP A 807 -1.56 -14.28 -1.27
CA ASP A 807 -1.45 -14.44 0.17
C ASP A 807 -0.23 -13.70 0.75
N PHE A 808 0.89 -13.70 0.02
CA PHE A 808 2.10 -12.98 0.40
C PHE A 808 1.90 -11.45 0.41
N LEU A 809 1.10 -10.91 -0.51
CA LEU A 809 0.78 -9.48 -0.51
C LEU A 809 -0.06 -9.06 0.70
N LEU A 810 -0.92 -9.96 1.21
CA LEU A 810 -1.76 -9.72 2.39
C LEU A 810 -1.02 -9.91 3.71
N ASP A 811 -0.11 -10.88 3.78
CA ASP A 811 0.70 -11.16 4.98
C ASP A 811 2.14 -11.55 4.64
N PRO A 812 2.99 -10.56 4.31
CA PRO A 812 4.35 -10.83 3.87
C PRO A 812 5.23 -11.38 5.00
N TYR A 813 6.00 -12.41 4.70
CA TYR A 813 6.98 -13.04 5.59
C TYR A 813 8.41 -13.00 5.00
N PRO A 814 9.47 -13.22 5.79
CA PRO A 814 10.84 -13.23 5.27
C PRO A 814 11.05 -14.37 4.26
N ILE A 815 11.37 -14.04 3.00
CA ILE A 815 11.73 -15.01 1.96
C ILE A 815 13.25 -15.17 1.85
N ARG A 816 13.97 -14.05 1.86
CA ARG A 816 15.43 -13.97 1.74
C ARG A 816 16.00 -13.54 3.08
N PRO A 817 16.78 -14.38 3.78
CA PRO A 817 17.44 -13.95 5.02
C PRO A 817 18.46 -12.83 4.78
N ALA A 818 19.05 -12.78 3.58
CA ALA A 818 20.11 -11.85 3.21
C ALA A 818 19.70 -10.38 3.01
N VAL A 819 18.42 -10.00 3.03
CA VAL A 819 18.01 -8.61 2.72
C VAL A 819 18.07 -7.68 3.93
N PHE A 820 18.38 -6.39 3.72
CA PHE A 820 18.31 -5.37 4.77
C PHE A 820 16.87 -4.95 5.11
N LEU A 821 15.96 -5.13 4.16
CA LEU A 821 14.55 -4.80 4.27
C LEU A 821 13.70 -5.97 3.80
N ARG A 822 12.77 -6.42 4.66
CA ARG A 822 11.69 -7.32 4.23
C ARG A 822 10.52 -6.52 3.66
N MET A 823 9.72 -7.17 2.81
CA MET A 823 8.51 -6.56 2.26
C MET A 823 7.58 -6.10 3.40
N PRO A 824 7.21 -4.80 3.45
CA PRO A 824 6.31 -4.30 4.47
C PRO A 824 4.89 -4.86 4.31
N LYS A 825 4.14 -4.95 5.42
CA LYS A 825 2.71 -5.28 5.36
C LYS A 825 1.90 -4.02 5.13
N PHE A 826 1.34 -3.89 3.94
CA PHE A 826 0.38 -2.84 3.59
C PHE A 826 -1.02 -3.25 4.03
N ASN A 827 -1.87 -2.28 4.38
CA ASN A 827 -3.28 -2.56 4.65
C ASN A 827 -4.05 -2.68 3.33
N MET A 828 -3.82 -3.79 2.63
CA MET A 828 -4.38 -4.14 1.32
C MET A 828 -5.58 -5.07 1.50
N THR A 829 -6.62 -4.86 0.68
CA THR A 829 -7.75 -5.79 0.60
C THR A 829 -7.43 -6.98 -0.31
N SER A 830 -8.12 -8.11 -0.13
CA SER A 830 -7.95 -9.28 -1.02
C SER A 830 -8.25 -8.96 -2.50
N ARG A 831 -9.20 -8.05 -2.78
CA ARG A 831 -9.45 -7.55 -4.14
C ARG A 831 -8.22 -6.85 -4.72
N GLU A 832 -7.61 -5.94 -3.97
CA GLU A 832 -6.41 -5.22 -4.43
C GLU A 832 -5.21 -6.15 -4.63
N ALA A 833 -5.05 -7.17 -3.77
CA ALA A 833 -4.05 -8.21 -3.95
C ALA A 833 -4.30 -9.00 -5.24
N THR A 834 -5.56 -9.35 -5.52
CA THR A 834 -5.97 -10.02 -6.76
C THR A 834 -5.69 -9.14 -7.99
N ASP A 835 -5.97 -7.83 -7.91
CA ASP A 835 -5.70 -6.89 -8.99
C ASP A 835 -4.19 -6.81 -9.31
N LEU A 836 -3.32 -6.87 -8.30
CA LEU A 836 -1.86 -6.93 -8.52
C LEU A 836 -1.41 -8.26 -9.14
N VAL A 837 -1.94 -9.39 -8.68
CA VAL A 837 -1.64 -10.71 -9.24
C VAL A 837 -2.01 -10.75 -10.73
N ASN A 838 -3.22 -10.28 -11.06
CA ASN A 838 -3.70 -10.20 -12.43
C ASN A 838 -2.88 -9.22 -13.26
N TYR A 839 -2.46 -8.09 -12.68
CA TYR A 839 -1.58 -7.14 -13.34
C TYR A 839 -0.25 -7.76 -13.73
N PHE A 840 0.45 -8.45 -12.82
CA PHE A 840 1.75 -9.05 -13.16
C PHE A 840 1.60 -10.14 -14.22
N ALA A 841 0.56 -10.98 -14.11
CA ALA A 841 0.28 -11.99 -15.13
C ALA A 841 -0.01 -11.34 -16.51
N ALA A 842 -0.86 -10.32 -16.54
CA ALA A 842 -1.19 -9.58 -17.76
C ALA A 842 -0.01 -8.77 -18.32
N HIS A 843 0.87 -8.24 -17.46
CA HIS A 843 2.04 -7.46 -17.87
C HIS A 843 3.05 -8.36 -18.56
N ASP A 844 3.34 -9.53 -17.98
CA ASP A 844 4.37 -10.44 -18.45
C ASP A 844 3.89 -11.44 -19.52
N ASN A 845 2.67 -11.28 -20.04
CA ASN A 845 2.04 -12.26 -20.95
C ASN A 845 1.96 -13.68 -20.36
N ALA A 846 1.91 -13.81 -19.03
CA ALA A 846 1.68 -15.10 -18.41
C ALA A 846 0.24 -15.57 -18.67
N GLN A 847 0.01 -16.88 -18.59
CA GLN A 847 -1.33 -17.45 -18.73
C GLN A 847 -2.35 -16.75 -17.82
N TYR A 848 -3.46 -16.31 -18.41
CA TYR A 848 -4.53 -15.55 -17.75
C TYR A 848 -5.91 -15.87 -18.40
N PRO A 849 -6.96 -16.17 -17.61
CA PRO A 849 -6.90 -16.54 -16.19
C PRO A 849 -6.05 -17.80 -15.99
N TYR A 850 -5.45 -17.96 -14.82
CA TYR A 850 -4.53 -19.07 -14.57
C TYR A 850 -5.26 -20.42 -14.59
N GLU A 851 -4.74 -21.39 -15.34
CA GLU A 851 -5.19 -22.78 -15.31
C GLU A 851 -4.18 -23.65 -14.55
N LEU A 852 -4.66 -24.73 -13.95
CA LEU A 852 -3.81 -25.63 -13.17
C LEU A 852 -2.68 -26.24 -14.02
N THR A 853 -1.44 -26.18 -13.54
CA THR A 853 -0.28 -26.73 -14.26
C THR A 853 -0.33 -28.28 -14.31
N PRO A 854 -0.12 -28.92 -15.48
CA PRO A 854 -0.07 -30.38 -15.63
C PRO A 854 1.05 -31.10 -14.86
N THR A 855 2.13 -30.39 -14.50
CA THR A 855 3.35 -30.95 -13.89
C THR A 855 3.18 -31.51 -12.48
N ARG A 856 2.00 -31.35 -11.87
CA ARG A 856 1.63 -31.92 -10.57
C ARG A 856 0.67 -33.12 -10.68
N GLN A 857 0.36 -33.56 -11.89
CA GLN A 857 -0.52 -34.70 -12.09
C GLN A 857 0.19 -35.99 -11.67
N ASP A 858 -0.52 -36.81 -10.88
CA ASP A 858 0.00 -38.09 -10.38
C ASP A 858 0.40 -39.04 -11.51
N SER A 859 -0.31 -38.98 -12.65
CA SER A 859 -0.03 -39.77 -13.84
C SER A 859 1.35 -39.47 -14.42
N GLU A 860 1.71 -38.19 -14.61
CA GLU A 860 3.00 -37.79 -15.18
C GLU A 860 4.15 -38.10 -14.23
N LEU A 861 3.99 -37.81 -12.93
CA LEU A 861 5.02 -38.13 -11.92
C LEU A 861 5.25 -39.65 -11.85
N SER A 862 4.18 -40.45 -11.90
CA SER A 862 4.28 -41.92 -11.88
C SER A 862 4.96 -42.45 -13.14
N ARG A 863 4.65 -41.88 -14.31
CA ARG A 863 5.30 -42.24 -15.58
C ARG A 863 6.80 -41.97 -15.54
N LYS A 864 7.21 -40.76 -15.16
CA LYS A 864 8.63 -40.39 -15.03
C LYS A 864 9.37 -41.25 -14.00
N GLU A 865 8.73 -41.58 -12.89
CA GLU A 865 9.30 -42.47 -11.87
C GLU A 865 9.50 -43.90 -12.42
N GLN A 866 8.53 -44.45 -13.16
CA GLN A 866 8.65 -45.77 -13.78
C GLN A 866 9.78 -45.81 -14.82
N GLU A 867 9.85 -44.81 -15.70
CA GLU A 867 10.92 -44.68 -16.70
C GLU A 867 12.30 -44.61 -16.04
N TYR A 868 12.44 -43.80 -14.98
CA TYR A 868 13.69 -43.68 -14.23
C TYR A 868 14.09 -44.99 -13.56
N ARG A 869 13.14 -45.74 -12.96
CA ARG A 869 13.40 -47.03 -12.30
C ARG A 869 13.85 -48.13 -13.24
N VAL A 870 13.36 -48.13 -14.49
CA VAL A 870 13.80 -49.11 -15.51
C VAL A 870 15.30 -48.95 -15.78
N LEU A 871 15.78 -47.71 -15.83
CA LEU A 871 17.19 -47.40 -16.06
C LEU A 871 18.02 -47.45 -14.77
N ASN A 872 17.37 -47.24 -13.62
CA ASN A 872 17.99 -47.12 -12.30
C ASN A 872 17.25 -47.96 -11.25
N PRO A 873 17.38 -49.30 -11.30
CA PRO A 873 16.68 -50.17 -10.36
C PRO A 873 17.16 -49.89 -8.93
N PRO A 874 16.25 -49.78 -7.94
CA PRO A 874 16.64 -49.55 -6.56
C PRO A 874 17.50 -50.69 -6.03
N THR A 875 18.58 -50.34 -5.33
CA THR A 875 19.48 -51.32 -4.69
C THR A 875 19.00 -51.77 -3.31
N ASP A 876 18.02 -51.06 -2.73
CA ASP A 876 17.45 -51.29 -1.40
C ASP A 876 16.01 -51.85 -1.51
N PRO A 877 15.71 -53.01 -0.90
CA PRO A 877 14.37 -53.58 -0.82
C PRO A 877 13.30 -52.65 -0.21
N GLU A 878 13.69 -51.72 0.68
CA GLU A 878 12.77 -50.77 1.32
C GLU A 878 12.34 -49.60 0.40
N ALA A 879 12.91 -49.49 -0.81
CA ALA A 879 12.58 -48.45 -1.79
C ALA A 879 11.26 -48.72 -2.56
N ALA A 880 10.56 -49.81 -2.27
CA ALA A 880 9.31 -50.19 -2.96
C ALA A 880 8.18 -49.17 -2.79
N GLY A 881 8.18 -48.37 -1.72
CA GLY A 881 7.17 -47.35 -1.42
C GLY A 881 7.62 -45.88 -1.54
N ARG A 882 8.88 -45.62 -1.93
CA ARG A 882 9.47 -44.26 -2.04
C ARG A 882 9.78 -43.91 -3.49
N SER A 883 9.81 -42.62 -3.84
CA SER A 883 10.23 -42.21 -5.19
C SER A 883 11.76 -42.22 -5.26
N VAL A 884 12.31 -43.14 -6.06
CA VAL A 884 13.78 -43.29 -6.23
C VAL A 884 14.33 -42.08 -6.96
N ARG A 885 13.55 -41.50 -7.89
CA ARG A 885 13.93 -40.28 -8.60
C ARG A 885 14.01 -39.08 -7.66
N PHE A 886 13.05 -38.92 -6.75
CA PHE A 886 13.11 -37.88 -5.72
C PHE A 886 14.23 -38.12 -4.71
N ASP A 887 14.48 -39.37 -4.30
CA ASP A 887 15.62 -39.70 -3.42
C ASP A 887 16.95 -39.36 -4.10
N SER A 888 17.11 -39.62 -5.41
CA SER A 888 18.28 -39.19 -6.18
C SER A 888 18.39 -37.67 -6.27
N ALA A 889 17.31 -36.96 -6.58
CA ALA A 889 17.31 -35.50 -6.60
C ALA A 889 17.65 -34.90 -5.23
N MET A 890 17.16 -35.49 -4.14
CA MET A 890 17.41 -35.01 -2.79
C MET A 890 18.88 -35.16 -2.41
N ARG A 891 19.56 -36.23 -2.85
CA ARG A 891 21.03 -36.37 -2.66
C ARG A 891 21.81 -35.22 -3.30
N VAL A 892 21.34 -34.69 -4.42
CA VAL A 892 21.94 -33.49 -5.04
C VAL A 892 21.68 -32.27 -4.16
N VAL A 893 20.42 -32.08 -3.75
CA VAL A 893 20.00 -30.94 -2.93
C VAL A 893 20.79 -30.90 -1.62
N THR A 894 20.94 -32.05 -0.93
CA THR A 894 21.58 -32.18 0.38
C THR A 894 23.10 -32.41 0.34
N ASN A 895 23.71 -32.33 -0.84
CA ASN A 895 25.17 -32.37 -0.96
C ASN A 895 25.77 -30.96 -0.82
N ASN A 896 26.76 -30.84 0.07
CA ASN A 896 27.42 -29.57 0.43
C ASN A 896 28.19 -28.88 -0.73
N ASN A 897 28.30 -29.51 -1.90
CA ASN A 897 28.85 -28.88 -3.10
C ASN A 897 27.80 -28.13 -3.93
N PHE A 898 26.51 -28.31 -3.65
CA PHE A 898 25.42 -27.77 -4.46
C PHE A 898 24.46 -26.90 -3.62
N CYS A 899 23.21 -27.33 -3.45
CA CYS A 899 22.12 -26.46 -3.01
C CYS A 899 22.20 -26.11 -1.52
N VAL A 900 22.35 -27.10 -0.64
CA VAL A 900 22.41 -26.89 0.84
C VAL A 900 23.61 -26.08 1.30
N LYS A 901 24.62 -25.83 0.45
CA LYS A 901 25.74 -24.94 0.79
C LYS A 901 25.26 -23.53 1.15
N CYS A 902 24.21 -23.07 0.48
CA CYS A 902 23.68 -21.71 0.65
C CYS A 902 22.20 -21.71 1.04
N HIS A 903 21.42 -22.70 0.60
CA HIS A 903 19.98 -22.75 0.84
C HIS A 903 19.62 -23.47 2.13
N GLN A 904 18.65 -22.90 2.85
CA GLN A 904 17.90 -23.65 3.86
C GLN A 904 17.05 -24.73 3.17
N VAL A 905 16.85 -25.86 3.83
CA VAL A 905 15.99 -26.94 3.32
C VAL A 905 15.23 -27.55 4.50
N ALA A 906 13.94 -27.23 4.61
CA ALA A 906 13.08 -27.66 5.71
C ALA A 906 13.69 -27.32 7.08
N ASP A 907 14.11 -28.31 7.87
CA ASP A 907 14.71 -28.19 9.20
C ASP A 907 16.23 -27.88 9.18
N PHE A 908 16.87 -27.91 8.00
CA PHE A 908 18.29 -27.60 7.85
C PHE A 908 18.54 -26.13 7.52
N VAL A 909 19.50 -25.51 8.23
CA VAL A 909 20.02 -24.17 7.96
C VAL A 909 21.54 -24.26 7.79
N PRO A 910 22.11 -23.80 6.66
CA PRO A 910 23.55 -23.82 6.47
C PRO A 910 24.27 -22.84 7.39
N GLN A 911 25.54 -23.14 7.68
CA GLN A 911 26.42 -22.26 8.42
C GLN A 911 26.95 -21.14 7.52
N GLY A 912 27.09 -19.93 8.06
CA GLY A 912 27.69 -18.80 7.34
C GLY A 912 27.10 -17.45 7.73
N SER A 913 27.56 -16.39 7.07
CA SER A 913 26.99 -15.05 7.21
C SER A 913 25.51 -15.06 6.78
N PRO A 914 24.61 -14.37 7.51
CA PRO A 914 23.22 -14.18 7.08
C PRO A 914 23.08 -13.63 5.65
N ARG A 915 24.06 -12.85 5.15
CA ARG A 915 24.06 -12.32 3.77
C ARG A 915 24.41 -13.33 2.70
N ALA A 916 25.01 -14.46 3.08
CA ALA A 916 25.28 -15.59 2.18
C ALA A 916 24.13 -16.61 2.14
N LEU A 917 23.12 -16.47 3.01
CA LEU A 917 21.98 -17.39 3.08
C LEU A 917 20.98 -17.14 1.95
N ALA A 918 20.60 -18.21 1.28
CA ALA A 918 19.59 -18.23 0.23
C ALA A 918 18.23 -18.73 0.76
N PRO A 919 17.11 -18.50 0.01
CA PRO A 919 15.76 -18.89 0.45
C PRO A 919 15.61 -20.37 0.76
N ASN A 920 14.62 -20.71 1.60
CA ASN A 920 14.30 -22.10 1.91
C ASN A 920 13.72 -22.83 0.69
N LEU A 921 14.38 -23.91 0.26
CA LEU A 921 13.97 -24.70 -0.90
C LEU A 921 12.70 -25.51 -0.66
N ALA A 922 12.35 -25.79 0.60
CA ALA A 922 11.09 -26.43 0.96
C ALA A 922 9.87 -25.57 0.60
N ASP A 923 10.05 -24.28 0.29
CA ASP A 923 8.97 -23.37 -0.08
C ASP A 923 8.75 -23.23 -1.59
N VAL A 924 9.59 -23.86 -2.43
CA VAL A 924 9.51 -23.73 -3.89
C VAL A 924 8.15 -24.20 -4.41
N TYR A 925 7.64 -25.32 -3.91
CA TYR A 925 6.37 -25.93 -4.35
C TYR A 925 5.16 -25.00 -4.20
N ARG A 926 5.15 -24.12 -3.21
CA ARG A 926 4.04 -23.16 -3.00
C ARG A 926 4.27 -21.85 -3.74
N ARG A 927 5.54 -21.45 -3.90
CA ARG A 927 5.91 -20.10 -4.33
C ARG A 927 6.17 -19.96 -5.83
N LEU A 928 7.02 -20.82 -6.39
CA LEU A 928 7.54 -20.62 -7.75
C LEU A 928 6.75 -21.43 -8.76
N ARG A 929 6.71 -20.94 -10.00
CA ARG A 929 6.20 -21.72 -11.13
C ARG A 929 7.23 -22.78 -11.55
N PRO A 930 6.80 -23.97 -12.00
CA PRO A 930 7.72 -25.02 -12.45
C PRO A 930 8.63 -24.59 -13.60
N GLU A 931 8.09 -23.84 -14.57
CA GLU A 931 8.82 -23.36 -15.75
C GLU A 931 9.92 -22.39 -15.34
N TYR A 932 9.60 -21.39 -14.51
CA TYR A 932 10.58 -20.48 -13.93
C TYR A 932 11.62 -21.22 -13.09
N THR A 933 11.21 -22.20 -12.28
CA THR A 933 12.13 -22.98 -11.44
C THR A 933 13.14 -23.74 -12.28
N ARG A 934 12.70 -24.32 -13.40
CA ARG A 934 13.57 -24.99 -14.38
C ARG A 934 14.58 -24.03 -14.98
N GLU A 935 14.12 -22.88 -15.48
CA GLU A 935 15.00 -21.88 -16.10
C GLU A 935 16.02 -21.32 -15.10
N TRP A 936 15.58 -21.03 -13.86
CA TRP A 936 16.42 -20.51 -12.79
C TRP A 936 17.53 -21.47 -12.37
N ILE A 937 17.24 -22.76 -12.22
CA ILE A 937 18.26 -23.75 -11.84
C ILE A 937 19.21 -24.02 -13.01
N ALA A 938 18.70 -24.00 -14.24
CA ALA A 938 19.47 -24.25 -15.45
C ALA A 938 20.54 -23.18 -15.70
N ASN A 939 20.19 -21.90 -15.57
CA ASN A 939 21.16 -20.81 -15.58
C ASN A 939 20.63 -19.54 -14.89
N PRO A 940 20.94 -19.32 -13.59
CA PRO A 940 20.33 -18.25 -12.81
C PRO A 940 20.74 -16.85 -13.30
N LYS A 941 21.95 -16.68 -13.84
CA LYS A 941 22.44 -15.39 -14.35
C LYS A 941 21.69 -14.92 -15.58
N MET A 942 21.15 -15.84 -16.39
CA MET A 942 20.31 -15.48 -17.54
C MET A 942 18.92 -14.99 -17.15
N ILE A 943 18.56 -15.05 -15.86
CA ILE A 943 17.34 -14.46 -15.32
C ILE A 943 17.66 -13.22 -14.47
N LEU A 944 18.58 -13.35 -13.51
CA LEU A 944 19.02 -12.25 -12.64
C LEU A 944 20.53 -12.07 -12.78
N PRO A 945 21.01 -11.10 -13.58
CA PRO A 945 22.44 -10.92 -13.85
C PRO A 945 23.31 -10.72 -12.59
N TYR A 946 22.73 -10.10 -11.56
CA TYR A 946 23.40 -9.80 -10.29
C TYR A 946 23.48 -10.99 -9.31
N THR A 947 22.96 -12.16 -9.66
CA THR A 947 22.91 -13.30 -8.74
C THR A 947 24.29 -13.95 -8.53
N SER A 948 24.59 -14.27 -7.27
CA SER A 948 25.75 -15.07 -6.88
C SER A 948 25.52 -16.58 -7.06
N MET A 949 24.31 -17.01 -7.44
CA MET A 949 24.01 -18.44 -7.60
C MET A 949 24.81 -19.02 -8.78
N PRO A 950 25.61 -20.08 -8.56
CA PRO A 950 26.35 -20.74 -9.64
C PRO A 950 25.44 -21.61 -10.51
N VAL A 951 25.92 -21.95 -11.71
CA VAL A 951 25.33 -23.00 -12.55
C VAL A 951 25.71 -24.35 -11.94
N ASN A 952 24.80 -24.94 -11.17
CA ASN A 952 25.06 -26.20 -10.45
C ASN A 952 24.92 -27.44 -11.33
N ILE A 953 24.08 -27.38 -12.38
CA ILE A 953 23.88 -28.46 -13.35
C ILE A 953 24.33 -27.95 -14.74
N PRO A 954 25.64 -27.94 -15.01
CA PRO A 954 26.17 -27.40 -16.26
C PRO A 954 25.69 -28.22 -17.46
N TYR A 955 25.41 -27.54 -18.57
CA TYR A 955 25.02 -28.18 -19.83
C TYR A 955 26.11 -28.02 -20.86
N ASP A 956 26.49 -29.12 -21.50
CA ASP A 956 27.34 -29.12 -22.68
C ASP A 956 26.92 -30.24 -23.63
N ALA A 957 26.33 -29.86 -24.77
CA ALA A 957 25.86 -30.81 -25.79
C ALA A 957 26.97 -31.75 -26.31
N ALA A 958 28.24 -31.34 -26.23
CA ALA A 958 29.38 -32.16 -26.68
C ALA A 958 29.90 -33.11 -25.60
N ALA A 959 29.54 -32.90 -24.32
CA ALA A 959 29.99 -33.72 -23.21
C ALA A 959 29.16 -35.02 -23.08
N PRO A 960 29.73 -36.10 -22.52
CA PRO A 960 28.97 -37.29 -22.15
C PRO A 960 27.76 -36.92 -21.28
N HIS A 961 26.60 -37.52 -21.55
CA HIS A 961 25.32 -37.21 -20.85
C HIS A 961 24.90 -35.73 -20.92
N HIS A 962 25.42 -34.99 -21.90
CA HIS A 962 25.26 -33.53 -22.03
C HIS A 962 25.83 -32.73 -20.84
N GLY A 963 26.81 -33.28 -20.13
CA GLY A 963 27.39 -32.68 -18.93
C GLY A 963 26.65 -33.10 -17.66
N GLY A 964 26.18 -32.13 -16.88
CA GLY A 964 25.49 -32.34 -15.62
C GLY A 964 26.43 -32.58 -14.44
N ILE A 965 25.93 -33.31 -13.44
CA ILE A 965 26.65 -33.68 -12.21
C ILE A 965 27.02 -35.17 -12.21
N SER A 966 27.71 -35.60 -11.14
CA SER A 966 28.10 -36.99 -10.96
C SER A 966 26.91 -37.95 -11.07
N GLN A 967 27.08 -38.97 -11.90
CA GLN A 967 26.12 -40.06 -12.09
C GLN A 967 25.87 -40.86 -10.81
N ASP A 968 26.76 -40.80 -9.82
CA ASP A 968 26.54 -41.45 -8.51
C ASP A 968 25.49 -40.72 -7.66
N LEU A 969 25.30 -39.42 -7.89
CA LEU A 969 24.28 -38.62 -7.19
C LEU A 969 22.92 -38.77 -7.87
N PHE A 970 22.89 -38.59 -9.20
CA PHE A 970 21.70 -38.73 -10.02
C PHE A 970 22.08 -39.27 -11.40
N ARG A 971 21.59 -40.46 -11.76
CA ARG A 971 21.92 -41.12 -13.03
C ARG A 971 21.01 -40.62 -14.15
N GLY A 972 21.60 -40.04 -15.19
CA GLY A 972 20.87 -39.49 -16.33
C GLY A 972 21.63 -38.36 -17.01
N SER A 973 21.06 -37.86 -18.10
CA SER A 973 21.48 -36.63 -18.78
C SER A 973 21.35 -35.40 -17.88
N ALA A 974 22.07 -34.32 -18.24
CA ALA A 974 21.95 -33.03 -17.56
C ALA A 974 20.50 -32.54 -17.48
N GLU A 975 19.72 -32.76 -18.56
CA GLU A 975 18.29 -32.45 -18.60
C GLU A 975 17.48 -33.29 -17.61
N GLU A 976 17.71 -34.60 -17.55
CA GLU A 976 17.01 -35.50 -16.61
C GLU A 976 17.34 -35.18 -15.15
N GLN A 977 18.59 -34.82 -14.87
CA GLN A 977 19.06 -34.39 -13.54
C GLN A 977 18.38 -33.07 -13.14
N LEU A 978 18.39 -32.07 -14.03
CA LEU A 978 17.71 -30.79 -13.83
C LEU A 978 16.21 -31.00 -13.57
N GLU A 979 15.54 -31.76 -14.43
CA GLU A 979 14.10 -32.05 -14.27
C GLU A 979 13.82 -32.82 -12.98
N GLY A 980 14.69 -33.73 -12.57
CA GLY A 980 14.54 -34.46 -11.30
C GLY A 980 14.53 -33.51 -10.10
N ILE A 981 15.42 -32.53 -10.08
CA ILE A 981 15.50 -31.51 -9.02
C ILE A 981 14.27 -30.59 -9.08
N VAL A 982 13.87 -30.13 -10.27
CA VAL A 982 12.67 -29.29 -10.44
C VAL A 982 11.41 -30.02 -9.97
N ASP A 983 11.24 -31.27 -10.37
CA ASP A 983 10.07 -32.08 -10.00
C ASP A 983 10.04 -32.33 -8.48
N LEU A 984 11.19 -32.59 -7.85
CA LEU A 984 11.30 -32.69 -6.39
C LEU A 984 10.89 -31.39 -5.71
N LEU A 985 11.47 -30.25 -6.10
CA LEU A 985 11.24 -28.96 -5.44
C LEU A 985 9.81 -28.45 -5.64
N THR A 986 9.21 -28.71 -6.80
CA THR A 986 7.80 -28.33 -7.09
C THR A 986 6.77 -29.27 -6.46
N ASN A 987 7.22 -30.41 -5.92
CA ASN A 987 6.39 -31.39 -5.19
C ASN A 987 6.99 -31.72 -3.80
N PHE A 988 7.70 -30.77 -3.20
CA PHE A 988 8.42 -31.01 -1.94
C PHE A 988 7.48 -31.40 -0.79
N ASP A 989 6.24 -30.89 -0.80
CA ASP A 989 5.19 -31.27 0.16
C ASP A 989 4.89 -32.78 0.15
N ARG A 990 5.01 -33.43 -1.02
CA ARG A 990 4.84 -34.88 -1.15
C ARG A 990 6.04 -35.63 -0.60
N TYR A 991 7.25 -35.18 -0.90
CA TYR A 991 8.49 -35.77 -0.39
C TYR A 991 8.56 -35.69 1.14
N ALA A 992 8.16 -34.54 1.70
CA ALA A 992 8.20 -34.28 3.14
C ALA A 992 7.22 -35.17 3.95
N LYS A 993 6.16 -35.72 3.33
CA LYS A 993 5.23 -36.64 4.01
C LYS A 993 5.89 -37.94 4.49
N SER A 994 6.93 -38.39 3.79
CA SER A 994 7.69 -39.60 4.14
C SER A 994 9.10 -39.30 4.69
N ASN A 995 9.54 -38.04 4.69
CA ASN A 995 10.90 -37.65 5.05
C ASN A 995 10.89 -36.32 5.85
N THR A 996 10.77 -36.39 7.18
CA THR A 996 10.58 -35.20 8.04
C THR A 996 11.87 -34.60 8.62
N GLU A 997 13.00 -35.32 8.60
CA GLU A 997 14.28 -34.88 9.16
C GLU A 997 15.34 -34.74 8.05
N ILE A 998 15.29 -33.65 7.29
CA ILE A 998 16.20 -33.42 6.15
C ILE A 998 17.61 -33.14 6.62
N SER A 999 17.77 -32.53 7.80
CA SER A 999 19.07 -32.28 8.43
C SER A 999 19.96 -33.54 8.52
N LYS A 1000 19.38 -34.73 8.72
CA LYS A 1000 20.11 -36.01 8.77
C LYS A 1000 20.57 -36.52 7.39
N GLN A 1001 19.99 -36.00 6.31
CA GLN A 1001 20.31 -36.36 4.93
C GLN A 1001 21.43 -35.48 4.35
N VAL A 1002 21.89 -34.45 5.08
CA VAL A 1002 22.97 -33.57 4.67
C VAL A 1002 24.31 -34.28 4.85
N LEU A 1003 25.01 -34.50 3.73
CA LEU A 1003 26.32 -35.15 3.74
C LEU A 1003 27.40 -34.18 4.22
N PRO A 1004 28.33 -34.57 5.11
CA PRO A 1004 29.40 -33.68 5.56
C PRO A 1004 30.28 -33.23 4.37
N PRO A 1005 30.87 -32.02 4.43
CA PRO A 1005 31.78 -31.57 3.38
C PRO A 1005 32.96 -32.57 3.26
N PRO A 1006 33.49 -32.81 2.05
CA PRO A 1006 34.70 -33.63 1.91
C PRO A 1006 35.83 -33.04 2.75
N ALA A 1007 36.62 -33.90 3.41
CA ALA A 1007 37.77 -33.48 4.20
C ALA A 1007 38.66 -32.57 3.35
N ALA A 1008 39.04 -31.40 3.89
CA ALA A 1008 39.87 -30.45 3.19
C ALA A 1008 41.15 -31.14 2.69
N VAL A 1009 41.36 -31.17 1.38
CA VAL A 1009 42.65 -31.52 0.80
C VAL A 1009 43.62 -30.43 1.29
N PRO A 1010 44.74 -30.78 1.97
CA PRO A 1010 45.71 -29.78 2.37
C PRO A 1010 46.14 -29.00 1.14
N ALA A 1011 46.05 -27.67 1.20
CA ALA A 1011 46.52 -26.83 0.11
C ALA A 1011 48.01 -27.16 -0.14
N GLU A 1012 48.33 -27.66 -1.34
CA GLU A 1012 49.71 -27.71 -1.79
C GLU A 1012 50.28 -26.28 -1.74
N PRO A 1013 51.45 -26.09 -1.12
CA PRO A 1013 52.07 -24.77 -1.07
C PRO A 1013 52.35 -24.32 -2.50
N LYS A 1014 51.66 -23.26 -2.95
CA LYS A 1014 51.97 -22.57 -4.20
C LYS A 1014 53.44 -22.14 -4.15
N SER A 1015 54.26 -22.74 -5.00
CA SER A 1015 55.60 -22.26 -5.30
C SER A 1015 55.49 -20.83 -5.84
N VAL A 1016 56.09 -19.90 -5.12
CA VAL A 1016 56.28 -18.52 -5.53
C VAL A 1016 57.28 -18.53 -6.69
N GLU A 1017 56.79 -18.48 -7.93
CA GLU A 1017 57.60 -17.99 -9.05
C GLU A 1017 57.48 -16.47 -9.09
N THR A 1018 58.49 -15.80 -8.57
CA THR A 1018 58.79 -14.40 -8.90
C THR A 1018 59.12 -14.33 -10.39
N LYS A 1019 58.29 -13.64 -11.18
CA LYS A 1019 58.71 -13.12 -12.49
C LYS A 1019 58.93 -11.63 -12.40
N GLU A 1020 60.21 -11.28 -12.47
CA GLU A 1020 60.75 -9.95 -12.75
C GLU A 1020 60.26 -9.42 -14.11
N GLU A 1021 60.33 -8.09 -14.20
CA GLU A 1021 60.07 -7.19 -15.33
C GLU A 1021 60.36 -7.73 -16.73
N LYS A 1022 59.38 -7.58 -17.63
CA LYS A 1022 59.55 -6.96 -18.95
C LYS A 1022 58.21 -6.58 -19.59
#